data_AF-A0A0D2HJ56-F1
#
_entry.id   AF-A0A0D2HJ56-F1
#
_cell.length_a   1.000
_cell.length_b   1.000
_cell.length_c   1.000
_cell.angle_alpha   90.00
_cell.angle_beta   90.00
_cell.angle_gamma   90.00
#
_symmetry.space_group_name_H-M   'P 1'
#
loop_
_entity.id
_entity.type
_entity.pdbx_description
1 polymer ?
#
loop_
_entity_poly.entity_id
_entity_poly.type
_entity_poly.pdbx_seq_one_letter_code
_entity_poly.pdbx_strand_id
1 'polypeptide(L)'
;MNASDQEVEQDQKRIPTIQEMESWNDEQLLEWIRRTQPNIFRDDKDVLTFKAAKISGSAFLDYAEDLDLFTETRLPPGVYSSLAFLARKVSKQKDQRKQTADRKRKGDETDLSEELPISPKRRQKYKEEDEEEDKDILTQLATEANRRRKAIKDMITQMNDSPNQHSDPVNPLPGAVDKLSDPTLIHTLDFPFIDTIPKRFNEPDIAKGKWLYMGRTIFKEFLHEVKKVREDDDYRRFWLYGTQGFGKSHLLAALVCYFIAQNERVVYLPDCRCLLESPIPYVVAAMLLAWVDDFTTQKKIMALNTEDQICRFFKDKKDVIFVVGQMNALSRIALRRRRGPKGYAHGSSANSTTDLQEFQHEGPNKVITVYGGFTRTEMEQWWKQHEDIDMRGYSRNEVEDFTGCIPLLLKQCVKNGKINLTTTELRQIYGNSVGFTQLVKSTATDTIWEWYCNYVRACVRHEPVPDEWRQFLELIDHRYFYHDKNDIGQYTCGLVRDAITNKLLELGVTFIDINFLNSLPNFIHNRSVVEYAIEHAILASIRSQGLRVGEWGSKGMELSFFQTQPSIQSDIRDMPVLYRPRQTNYKTMDGMIAFIKDPQRTARRKKPILLLFPLRITAAKNHSNSYLGFLDEYRQWAEQQLLTFDIELEFLWITPKKPNVIPHPPDSPWPRHQERYIPFSEVSTDIWIRYQRAEKSKEKKGGGEMEGDNKKKDDQEEEEEKAEEEVEDQRSGRVTRSKARQSRTRRSRAR
;
A
#
# COMPACT_ATOMS: atom_id res chain seq x y z
N MET A 1 53.06 11.04 53.02
CA MET A 1 52.76 11.66 51.71
C MET A 1 53.26 10.72 50.63
N ASN A 2 52.56 10.70 49.50
CA ASN A 2 52.66 9.79 48.35
C ASN A 2 51.84 8.48 48.48
N ALA A 3 50.56 8.63 48.15
CA ALA A 3 49.74 7.60 47.52
C ALA A 3 49.29 8.16 46.16
N SER A 4 48.92 7.25 45.25
CA SER A 4 48.42 7.46 43.88
C SER A 4 49.47 7.21 42.79
N ASP A 5 49.35 6.04 42.14
CA ASP A 5 49.16 5.93 40.69
C ASP A 5 49.57 4.52 40.23
N GLN A 6 48.67 3.55 40.39
CA GLN A 6 48.69 2.30 39.65
C GLN A 6 47.33 1.62 39.78
N GLU A 7 46.38 2.01 38.91
CA GLU A 7 45.21 1.19 38.55
C GLU A 7 44.47 1.81 37.35
N VAL A 8 45.09 1.76 36.16
CA VAL A 8 44.36 1.91 34.89
C VAL A 8 45.03 1.02 33.86
N GLU A 9 44.80 -0.29 33.92
CA GLU A 9 45.01 -1.18 32.76
C GLU A 9 44.41 -2.56 33.02
N GLN A 10 43.10 -2.72 32.74
CA GLN A 10 42.44 -3.94 32.19
C GLN A 10 40.91 -3.85 32.28
N ASP A 11 40.29 -2.79 31.76
CA ASP A 11 38.85 -2.81 31.45
C ASP A 11 38.67 -3.22 29.98
N GLN A 12 38.73 -4.53 29.72
CA GLN A 12 38.34 -5.08 28.42
C GLN A 12 36.89 -4.72 28.11
N LYS A 13 36.55 -4.65 26.81
CA LYS A 13 35.22 -4.42 26.21
C LYS A 13 34.14 -5.36 26.78
N ARG A 14 33.76 -5.20 28.04
CA ARG A 14 32.73 -5.97 28.71
C ARG A 14 31.40 -5.56 28.11
N ILE A 15 30.73 -6.52 27.49
CA ILE A 15 29.35 -6.32 27.05
C ILE A 15 28.50 -6.28 28.33
N PRO A 16 27.78 -5.19 28.61
CA PRO A 16 26.90 -5.07 29.76
C PRO A 16 25.79 -6.12 29.72
N THR A 17 25.31 -6.51 30.89
CA THR A 17 24.14 -7.38 31.01
C THR A 17 22.88 -6.62 30.61
N ILE A 18 21.83 -7.36 30.23
CA ILE A 18 20.53 -6.79 29.87
C ILE A 18 19.97 -5.94 31.02
N GLN A 19 20.03 -6.43 32.26
CA GLN A 19 19.56 -5.67 33.44
C GLN A 19 20.37 -4.40 33.69
N GLU A 20 21.69 -4.43 33.49
CA GLU A 20 22.52 -3.22 33.55
C GLU A 20 22.08 -2.22 32.48
N MET A 21 21.90 -2.67 31.23
CA MET A 21 21.51 -1.79 30.13
C MET A 21 20.07 -1.26 30.24
N GLU A 22 19.11 -2.04 30.73
CA GLU A 22 17.75 -1.59 30.99
C GLU A 22 17.71 -0.42 32.00
N SER A 23 18.70 -0.33 32.89
CA SER A 23 18.83 0.76 33.88
C SER A 23 19.50 2.03 33.34
N TRP A 24 20.02 2.01 32.12
CA TRP A 24 20.78 3.13 31.57
C TRP A 24 19.90 4.24 31.02
N ASN A 25 20.28 5.49 31.32
CA ASN A 25 19.79 6.66 30.60
C ASN A 25 20.49 6.83 29.25
N ASP A 26 20.05 7.82 28.47
CA ASP A 26 20.55 8.10 27.13
C ASP A 26 22.03 8.52 27.12
N GLU A 27 22.54 9.19 28.16
CA GLU A 27 23.97 9.51 28.26
C GLU A 27 24.85 8.29 28.56
N GLN A 28 24.43 7.42 29.47
CA GLN A 28 25.14 6.19 29.82
C GLN A 28 25.20 5.24 28.63
N LEU A 29 24.08 5.11 27.91
CA LEU A 29 24.00 4.34 26.68
C LEU A 29 24.94 4.90 25.60
N LEU A 30 24.90 6.22 25.36
CA LEU A 30 25.75 6.87 24.37
C LEU A 30 27.25 6.69 24.66
N GLU A 31 27.66 6.83 25.92
CA GLU A 31 29.04 6.64 26.35
C GLU A 31 29.51 5.20 26.11
N TRP A 32 28.67 4.21 26.44
CA TRP A 32 28.96 2.81 26.15
C TRP A 32 29.08 2.52 24.65
N ILE A 33 28.16 3.08 23.83
CA ILE A 33 28.19 2.95 22.37
C ILE A 33 29.52 3.49 21.82
N ARG A 34 29.96 4.68 22.27
CA ARG A 34 31.22 5.30 21.84
C ARG A 34 32.44 4.47 22.23
N ARG A 35 32.46 3.87 23.42
CA ARG A 35 33.55 2.97 23.84
C ARG A 35 33.57 1.66 23.05
N THR A 36 32.39 1.12 22.73
CA THR A 36 32.24 -0.20 22.10
C THR A 36 32.45 -0.14 20.59
N GLN A 37 31.94 0.91 19.93
CA GLN A 37 32.07 1.17 18.51
C GLN A 37 32.34 2.66 18.26
N PRO A 38 33.60 3.12 18.40
CA PRO A 38 33.93 4.55 18.32
C PRO A 38 33.60 5.20 16.96
N ASN A 39 33.48 4.40 15.90
CA ASN A 39 33.19 4.87 14.54
C ASN A 39 31.71 4.73 14.14
N ILE A 40 30.83 4.39 15.07
CA ILE A 40 29.39 4.20 14.77
C ILE A 40 28.71 5.53 14.43
N PHE A 41 29.12 6.62 15.08
CA PHE A 41 28.74 7.99 14.75
C PHE A 41 29.83 8.59 13.87
N ARG A 42 29.46 9.15 12.71
CA ARG A 42 30.45 9.61 11.71
C ARG A 42 30.95 11.02 11.99
N ASP A 43 30.12 11.82 12.62
CA ASP A 43 30.39 13.21 12.98
C ASP A 43 29.60 13.62 14.23
N ASP A 44 29.81 14.85 14.69
CA ASP A 44 29.12 15.40 15.87
C ASP A 44 27.61 15.57 15.64
N LYS A 45 27.16 15.67 14.38
CA LYS A 45 25.74 15.81 14.04
C LYS A 45 25.00 14.51 14.33
N ASP A 46 25.60 13.35 14.05
CA ASP A 46 25.03 12.05 14.39
C ASP A 46 24.85 11.90 15.91
N VAL A 47 25.84 12.36 16.70
CA VAL A 47 25.79 12.33 18.17
C VAL A 47 24.67 13.23 18.68
N LEU A 48 24.56 14.46 18.17
CA LEU A 48 23.51 15.40 18.57
C LEU A 48 22.11 14.87 18.21
N THR A 49 21.99 14.23 17.05
CA THR A 49 20.73 13.60 16.60
C THR A 49 20.33 12.43 17.50
N PHE A 50 21.30 11.58 17.88
CA PHE A 50 21.06 10.49 18.83
C PHE A 50 20.64 11.00 20.21
N LYS A 51 21.31 12.03 20.73
CA LYS A 51 20.92 12.69 22.00
C LYS A 51 19.52 13.30 21.94
N ALA A 52 19.17 13.95 20.83
CA ALA A 52 17.84 14.55 20.66
C ALA A 52 16.72 13.50 20.72
N ALA A 53 17.00 12.25 20.32
CA ALA A 53 16.06 11.15 20.38
C ALA A 53 15.84 10.56 21.79
N LYS A 54 16.68 10.91 22.78
CA LYS A 54 16.55 10.49 24.19
C LYS A 54 16.29 8.99 24.37
N ILE A 55 17.05 8.16 23.66
CA ILE A 55 16.88 6.71 23.65
C ILE A 55 17.49 6.14 24.94
N SER A 56 16.65 5.65 25.85
CA SER A 56 17.09 4.94 27.05
C SER A 56 17.61 3.54 26.71
N GLY A 57 18.37 2.91 27.61
CA GLY A 57 18.90 1.57 27.37
C GLY A 57 17.83 0.48 27.27
N SER A 58 16.69 0.62 27.96
CA SER A 58 15.52 -0.25 27.77
C SER A 58 14.91 -0.09 26.38
N ALA A 59 14.65 1.15 25.95
CA ALA A 59 14.16 1.44 24.61
C ALA A 59 15.12 0.88 23.53
N PHE A 60 16.42 1.09 23.71
CA PHE A 60 17.45 0.56 22.82
C PHE A 60 17.39 -0.98 22.66
N LEU A 61 17.13 -1.71 23.75
CA LEU A 61 17.00 -3.18 23.72
C LEU A 61 15.70 -3.66 23.09
N ASP A 62 14.58 -2.96 23.34
CA ASP A 62 13.28 -3.28 22.74
C ASP A 62 13.30 -3.11 21.21
N TYR A 63 14.14 -2.22 20.70
CA TYR A 63 14.30 -1.95 19.27
C TYR A 63 15.37 -2.82 18.57
N ALA A 64 15.93 -3.81 19.26
CA ALA A 64 16.92 -4.73 18.71
C ALA A 64 16.47 -5.49 17.43
N GLU A 65 15.18 -5.55 17.16
CA GLU A 65 14.58 -6.24 15.99
C GLU A 65 13.66 -5.33 15.16
N ASP A 66 13.53 -4.05 15.52
CA ASP A 66 12.65 -3.08 14.86
C ASP A 66 13.47 -1.97 14.19
N LEU A 67 13.78 -2.19 12.91
CA LEU A 67 14.48 -1.21 12.07
C LEU A 67 13.61 0.03 11.79
N ASP A 68 12.29 -0.10 11.82
CA ASP A 68 11.38 0.97 11.39
C ASP A 68 11.40 2.12 12.42
N LEU A 69 11.55 1.84 13.70
CA LEU A 69 11.55 2.88 14.73
C LEU A 69 12.88 3.66 14.80
N PHE A 70 13.99 3.01 14.50
CA PHE A 70 15.28 3.68 14.32
C PHE A 70 15.28 4.65 13.12
N THR A 71 14.42 4.43 12.11
CA THR A 71 14.27 5.38 10.99
C THR A 71 13.62 6.71 11.39
N GLU A 72 12.83 6.74 12.47
CA GLU A 72 12.17 7.96 12.97
C GLU A 72 13.17 8.92 13.65
N THR A 73 14.31 8.42 14.12
CA THR A 73 15.36 9.19 14.81
C THR A 73 16.12 10.14 13.87
N ARG A 74 15.87 10.09 12.55
CA ARG A 74 16.58 10.85 11.50
C ARG A 74 18.09 10.60 11.45
N LEU A 75 18.61 9.59 12.16
CA LEU A 75 20.00 9.17 12.05
C LEU A 75 20.29 8.62 10.65
N PRO A 76 21.54 8.72 10.15
CA PRO A 76 21.89 8.10 8.88
C PRO A 76 21.70 6.58 8.93
N PRO A 77 21.30 5.93 7.81
CA PRO A 77 21.04 4.48 7.79
C PRO A 77 22.17 3.59 8.29
N GLY A 78 23.42 3.96 8.02
CA GLY A 78 24.57 3.22 8.54
C GLY A 78 24.70 3.30 10.07
N VAL A 79 24.32 4.43 10.66
CA VAL A 79 24.39 4.66 12.12
C VAL A 79 23.30 3.84 12.79
N TYR A 80 22.04 4.01 12.36
CA TYR A 80 20.94 3.31 13.02
C TYR A 80 20.93 1.79 12.77
N SER A 81 21.38 1.33 11.60
CA SER A 81 21.51 -0.13 11.34
C SER A 81 22.60 -0.74 12.25
N SER A 82 23.70 -0.01 12.47
CA SER A 82 24.76 -0.43 13.38
C SER A 82 24.28 -0.40 14.84
N LEU A 83 23.43 0.56 15.21
CA LEU A 83 22.79 0.63 16.53
C LEU A 83 21.82 -0.54 16.75
N ALA A 84 20.95 -0.83 15.79
CA ALA A 84 20.05 -1.98 15.85
C ALA A 84 20.81 -3.31 15.95
N PHE A 85 21.90 -3.47 15.17
CA PHE A 85 22.78 -4.63 15.28
C PHE A 85 23.42 -4.74 16.67
N LEU A 86 23.90 -3.62 17.22
CA LEU A 86 24.51 -3.59 18.55
C LEU A 86 23.49 -3.95 19.64
N ALA A 87 22.26 -3.44 19.56
CA ALA A 87 21.15 -3.82 20.43
C ALA A 87 20.83 -5.32 20.32
N ARG A 88 20.72 -5.85 19.09
CA ARG A 88 20.50 -7.28 18.83
C ARG A 88 21.59 -8.17 19.43
N LYS A 89 22.84 -7.72 19.37
CA LYS A 89 23.97 -8.45 19.95
C LYS A 89 23.85 -8.55 21.48
N VAL A 90 23.32 -7.51 22.14
CA VAL A 90 23.07 -7.53 23.59
C VAL A 90 21.87 -8.42 23.92
N SER A 91 20.76 -8.28 23.18
CA SER A 91 19.53 -9.07 23.42
C SER A 91 19.72 -10.58 23.23
N LYS A 92 20.55 -11.01 22.28
CA LYS A 92 20.86 -12.45 22.03
C LYS A 92 21.58 -13.16 23.19
N GLN A 93 22.13 -12.44 24.16
CA GLN A 93 22.69 -13.07 25.37
C GLN A 93 21.62 -13.79 26.22
N LYS A 94 20.34 -13.38 26.08
CA LYS A 94 19.19 -13.99 26.78
C LYS A 94 18.98 -15.45 26.37
N ASP A 95 19.21 -15.75 25.09
CA ASP A 95 18.95 -17.09 24.53
C ASP A 95 20.09 -18.06 24.84
N GLN A 96 21.33 -17.58 24.83
CA GLN A 96 22.49 -18.40 25.20
C GLN A 96 22.49 -18.81 26.68
N ARG A 97 22.04 -17.94 27.61
CA ARG A 97 21.93 -18.27 29.04
C ARG A 97 20.80 -19.28 29.32
N LYS A 98 19.68 -19.22 28.61
CA LYS A 98 18.61 -20.23 28.73
C LYS A 98 19.09 -21.60 28.27
N GLN A 99 19.82 -21.67 27.15
CA GLN A 99 20.39 -22.93 26.66
C GLN A 99 21.49 -23.53 27.57
N THR A 100 22.26 -22.69 28.27
CA THR A 100 23.25 -23.17 29.25
C THR A 100 22.64 -23.56 30.60
N ALA A 101 21.52 -22.94 31.01
CA ALA A 101 20.78 -23.33 32.20
C ALA A 101 20.08 -24.69 32.03
N ASP A 102 19.56 -24.99 30.84
CA ASP A 102 18.94 -26.30 30.54
C ASP A 102 19.98 -27.43 30.39
N ARG A 103 21.23 -27.12 30.01
CA ARG A 103 22.34 -28.10 30.00
C ARG A 103 22.96 -28.38 31.37
N LYS A 104 22.75 -27.53 32.38
CA LYS A 104 23.34 -27.69 33.73
C LYS A 104 22.52 -28.54 34.72
N ARG A 105 21.43 -29.20 34.29
CA ARG A 105 20.65 -30.14 35.12
C ARG A 105 21.05 -31.62 34.99
N LYS A 106 22.30 -31.91 34.62
CA LYS A 106 22.88 -33.25 34.76
C LYS A 106 24.37 -33.14 35.10
N GLY A 107 24.73 -33.42 36.35
CA GLY A 107 26.10 -33.58 36.81
C GLY A 107 26.36 -32.93 38.17
N ASP A 108 26.53 -33.78 39.17
CA ASP A 108 26.83 -33.47 40.58
C ASP A 108 28.12 -32.69 40.82
N GLU A 109 28.13 -32.08 42.00
CA GLU A 109 29.22 -31.52 42.81
C GLU A 109 30.61 -32.12 42.57
N THR A 110 31.65 -31.29 42.34
CA THR A 110 32.66 -30.91 43.35
C THR A 110 33.72 -29.95 42.76
N ASP A 111 34.31 -29.15 43.66
CA ASP A 111 35.58 -28.43 43.63
C ASP A 111 35.74 -27.06 42.92
N LEU A 112 36.05 -26.11 43.81
CA LEU A 112 36.61 -24.79 43.60
C LEU A 112 38.10 -24.95 43.23
N SER A 113 38.53 -24.37 42.10
CA SER A 113 39.94 -23.98 41.95
C SER A 113 40.13 -22.84 40.94
N GLU A 114 41.03 -21.95 41.34
CA GLU A 114 41.48 -20.69 40.75
C GLU A 114 41.76 -20.68 39.24
N GLU A 115 41.46 -19.53 38.62
CA GLU A 115 41.78 -19.20 37.22
C GLU A 115 43.29 -19.18 36.97
N LEU A 116 43.76 -20.05 36.07
CA LEU A 116 45.07 -19.92 35.42
C LEU A 116 44.92 -19.36 33.99
N PRO A 117 45.95 -18.67 33.45
CA PRO A 117 45.87 -17.95 32.18
C PRO A 117 45.72 -18.90 30.97
N ILE A 118 44.80 -18.56 30.06
CA ILE A 118 44.48 -19.33 28.86
C ILE A 118 45.68 -19.36 27.90
N SER A 119 46.21 -20.55 27.61
CA SER A 119 47.34 -20.73 26.71
C SER A 119 46.97 -20.52 25.21
N PRO A 120 47.94 -20.13 24.35
CA PRO A 120 47.73 -19.85 22.92
C PRO A 120 47.12 -21.00 22.11
N LYS A 121 47.33 -22.26 22.53
CA LYS A 121 46.82 -23.45 21.83
C LYS A 121 45.28 -23.56 21.87
N ARG A 122 44.63 -22.99 22.89
CA ARG A 122 43.16 -23.00 22.98
C ARG A 122 42.52 -21.99 22.02
N ARG A 123 43.19 -20.85 21.73
CA ARG A 123 42.74 -19.86 20.74
C ARG A 123 42.80 -20.36 19.30
N GLN A 124 43.72 -21.28 19.00
CA GLN A 124 43.84 -21.88 17.67
C GLN A 124 42.74 -22.91 17.41
N LYS A 125 42.37 -23.69 18.43
CA LYS A 125 41.26 -24.65 18.38
C LYS A 125 39.90 -23.97 18.13
N TYR A 126 39.62 -22.83 18.77
CA TYR A 126 38.37 -22.09 18.52
C TYR A 126 38.30 -21.51 17.10
N LYS A 127 39.43 -21.09 16.51
CA LYS A 127 39.45 -20.63 15.11
C LYS A 127 39.23 -21.76 14.10
N GLU A 128 39.78 -22.95 14.39
CA GLU A 128 39.60 -24.12 13.54
C GLU A 128 38.17 -24.68 13.62
N GLU A 129 37.53 -24.64 14.80
CA GLU A 129 36.12 -25.02 14.98
C GLU A 129 35.16 -24.03 14.26
N ASP A 130 35.40 -22.72 14.35
CA ASP A 130 34.60 -21.71 13.63
C ASP A 130 34.74 -21.83 12.09
N GLU A 131 35.95 -22.14 11.58
CA GLU A 131 36.20 -22.33 10.15
C GLU A 131 35.60 -23.64 9.58
N GLU A 132 35.43 -24.67 10.41
CA GLU A 132 34.74 -25.91 10.01
C GLU A 132 33.22 -25.71 9.93
N GLU A 133 32.62 -24.97 10.87
CA GLU A 133 31.18 -24.67 10.87
C GLU A 133 30.79 -23.84 9.64
N ASP A 134 31.58 -22.82 9.28
CA ASP A 134 31.36 -21.99 8.09
C ASP A 134 31.46 -22.79 6.78
N LYS A 135 32.36 -23.78 6.70
CA LYS A 135 32.49 -24.67 5.54
C LYS A 135 31.29 -25.61 5.40
N ASP A 136 30.77 -26.12 6.51
CA ASP A 136 29.59 -26.98 6.47
C ASP A 136 28.35 -26.18 6.00
N ILE A 137 28.16 -24.97 6.51
CA ILE A 137 27.07 -24.06 6.10
C ILE A 137 27.12 -23.79 4.59
N LEU A 138 28.29 -23.45 4.04
CA LEU A 138 28.44 -23.19 2.60
C LEU A 138 28.18 -24.44 1.75
N THR A 139 28.54 -25.62 2.26
CA THR A 139 28.30 -26.91 1.57
C THR A 139 26.80 -27.24 1.54
N GLN A 140 26.09 -26.97 2.64
CA GLN A 140 24.64 -27.08 2.71
C GLN A 140 23.96 -26.10 1.72
N LEU A 141 24.43 -24.85 1.66
CA LEU A 141 23.93 -23.84 0.71
C LEU A 141 24.14 -24.26 -0.76
N ALA A 142 25.31 -24.83 -1.09
CA ALA A 142 25.57 -25.34 -2.44
C ALA A 142 24.67 -26.53 -2.79
N THR A 143 24.42 -27.42 -1.84
CA THR A 143 23.50 -28.55 -2.02
C THR A 143 22.06 -28.07 -2.25
N GLU A 144 21.61 -27.10 -1.46
CA GLU A 144 20.30 -26.48 -1.62
C GLU A 144 20.19 -25.71 -2.95
N ALA A 145 21.24 -25.02 -3.40
CA ALA A 145 21.30 -24.39 -4.71
C ALA A 145 21.07 -25.39 -5.84
N ASN A 146 21.75 -26.54 -5.78
CA ASN A 146 21.63 -27.58 -6.79
C ASN A 146 20.20 -28.13 -6.84
N ARG A 147 19.62 -28.42 -5.67
CA ARG A 147 18.23 -28.89 -5.54
C ARG A 147 17.25 -27.86 -6.10
N ARG A 148 17.41 -26.58 -5.71
CA ARG A 148 16.52 -25.49 -6.10
C ARG A 148 16.56 -25.21 -7.59
N ARG A 149 17.75 -25.12 -8.18
CA ARG A 149 17.92 -24.86 -9.62
C ARG A 149 17.30 -25.98 -10.46
N LYS A 150 17.50 -27.24 -10.05
CA LYS A 150 16.89 -28.40 -10.71
C LYS A 150 15.37 -28.32 -10.65
N ALA A 151 14.79 -28.08 -9.47
CA ALA A 151 13.35 -27.95 -9.32
C ALA A 151 12.76 -26.83 -10.20
N ILE A 152 13.40 -25.66 -10.24
CA ILE A 152 12.99 -24.55 -11.11
C ILE A 152 13.03 -24.95 -12.59
N LYS A 153 14.12 -25.59 -13.03
CA LYS A 153 14.26 -26.05 -14.41
C LYS A 153 13.17 -27.06 -14.77
N ASP A 154 12.92 -28.05 -13.91
CA ASP A 154 11.92 -29.09 -14.15
C ASP A 154 10.51 -28.48 -14.28
N MET A 155 10.12 -27.60 -13.34
CA MET A 155 8.82 -26.91 -13.38
C MET A 155 8.62 -26.09 -14.66
N ILE A 156 9.58 -25.24 -15.02
CA ILE A 156 9.45 -24.36 -16.20
C ILE A 156 9.51 -25.16 -17.50
N THR A 157 10.26 -26.26 -17.54
CA THR A 157 10.29 -27.15 -18.70
C THR A 157 8.96 -27.87 -18.89
N GLN A 158 8.33 -28.36 -17.81
CA GLN A 158 6.97 -28.94 -17.84
C GLN A 158 5.91 -27.92 -18.28
N MET A 159 6.09 -26.63 -17.96
CA MET A 159 5.23 -25.58 -18.49
C MET A 159 5.31 -25.46 -20.02
N ASN A 160 6.39 -25.90 -20.65
CA ASN A 160 6.60 -25.77 -22.08
C ASN A 160 5.90 -26.84 -22.95
N ASP A 161 5.14 -27.76 -22.35
CA ASP A 161 4.40 -28.81 -23.06
C ASP A 161 3.24 -28.21 -23.87
N SER A 162 3.53 -27.76 -25.10
CA SER A 162 2.55 -27.39 -26.13
C SER A 162 2.72 -28.28 -27.36
N PRO A 163 1.66 -28.91 -27.88
CA PRO A 163 1.73 -29.89 -28.97
C PRO A 163 2.06 -29.28 -30.35
N ASN A 164 2.07 -27.95 -30.46
CA ASN A 164 2.45 -27.24 -31.67
C ASN A 164 3.62 -26.31 -31.34
N GLN A 165 4.85 -26.63 -31.73
CA GLN A 165 5.78 -25.67 -32.35
C GLN A 165 7.16 -26.25 -32.65
N HIS A 166 7.66 -25.87 -33.82
CA HIS A 166 9.08 -25.79 -34.14
C HIS A 166 9.73 -24.77 -33.19
N SER A 167 10.81 -25.16 -32.52
CA SER A 167 11.61 -24.28 -31.67
C SER A 167 12.16 -23.12 -32.50
N ASP A 168 11.75 -21.89 -32.19
CA ASP A 168 12.40 -20.67 -32.67
C ASP A 168 13.71 -20.49 -31.87
N PRO A 169 14.89 -20.32 -32.52
CA PRO A 169 16.13 -20.00 -31.81
C PRO A 169 16.02 -18.77 -30.88
N VAL A 170 15.07 -17.86 -31.14
CA VAL A 170 14.84 -16.65 -30.32
C VAL A 170 14.07 -16.97 -29.02
N ASN A 171 13.24 -18.02 -28.98
CA ASN A 171 12.44 -18.41 -27.81
C ASN A 171 12.48 -19.93 -27.62
N PRO A 172 13.45 -20.47 -26.87
CA PRO A 172 13.60 -21.92 -26.72
C PRO A 172 12.47 -22.57 -25.89
N LEU A 173 11.71 -21.79 -25.13
CA LEU A 173 10.60 -22.25 -24.28
C LEU A 173 9.34 -21.38 -24.48
N PRO A 174 8.71 -21.39 -25.68
CA PRO A 174 7.61 -20.47 -25.99
C PRO A 174 6.34 -20.76 -25.17
N GLY A 175 6.03 -22.03 -24.91
CA GLY A 175 4.86 -22.42 -24.10
C GLY A 175 4.97 -21.96 -22.65
N ALA A 176 6.18 -21.94 -22.08
CA ALA A 176 6.41 -21.37 -20.75
C ALA A 176 6.17 -19.85 -20.72
N VAL A 177 6.56 -19.12 -21.79
CA VAL A 177 6.32 -17.67 -21.88
C VAL A 177 4.83 -17.38 -21.92
N ASP A 178 4.07 -18.11 -22.73
CA ASP A 178 2.62 -17.92 -22.82
C ASP A 178 1.94 -18.20 -21.47
N LYS A 179 2.31 -19.28 -20.77
CA LYS A 179 1.77 -19.60 -19.44
C LYS A 179 2.15 -18.59 -18.35
N LEU A 180 3.37 -18.05 -18.37
CA LEU A 180 3.80 -16.99 -17.44
C LEU A 180 3.18 -15.62 -17.77
N SER A 181 2.59 -15.50 -18.96
CA SER A 181 1.91 -14.28 -19.42
C SER A 181 0.39 -14.36 -19.29
N ASP A 182 -0.16 -15.57 -19.10
CA ASP A 182 -1.60 -15.82 -19.02
C ASP A 182 -2.15 -15.57 -17.60
N PRO A 183 -2.97 -14.52 -17.40
CA PRO A 183 -3.51 -14.21 -16.08
C PRO A 183 -4.55 -15.21 -15.56
N THR A 184 -5.03 -16.13 -16.39
CA THR A 184 -5.91 -17.23 -15.95
C THR A 184 -5.15 -18.26 -15.12
N LEU A 185 -3.82 -18.30 -15.23
CA LEU A 185 -2.96 -19.30 -14.59
C LEU A 185 -2.27 -18.73 -13.36
N ILE A 186 -2.37 -19.46 -12.25
CA ILE A 186 -1.58 -19.23 -11.05
C ILE A 186 -0.54 -20.34 -10.92
N HIS A 187 0.72 -19.95 -10.78
CA HIS A 187 1.86 -20.85 -10.68
C HIS A 187 2.41 -20.85 -9.26
N THR A 188 2.60 -22.03 -8.69
CA THR A 188 3.40 -22.18 -7.46
C THR A 188 4.83 -22.55 -7.86
N LEU A 189 5.77 -21.63 -7.66
CA LEU A 189 7.14 -21.77 -8.10
C LEU A 189 8.09 -21.84 -6.90
N ASP A 190 9.15 -22.65 -7.00
CA ASP A 190 10.34 -22.51 -6.18
C ASP A 190 10.98 -21.12 -6.38
N PHE A 191 11.31 -20.46 -5.27
CA PHE A 191 11.89 -19.13 -5.32
C PHE A 191 13.34 -19.20 -5.83
N PRO A 192 13.76 -18.35 -6.79
CA PRO A 192 15.05 -18.43 -7.45
C PRO A 192 16.20 -17.82 -6.63
N PHE A 193 16.21 -18.07 -5.32
CA PHE A 193 17.24 -17.65 -4.38
C PHE A 193 17.26 -18.62 -3.20
N ILE A 194 18.45 -18.91 -2.66
CA ILE A 194 18.65 -19.98 -1.68
C ILE A 194 18.68 -19.51 -0.23
N ASP A 195 18.88 -18.22 -0.01
CA ASP A 195 18.81 -17.60 1.31
C ASP A 195 17.37 -17.07 1.55
N THR A 196 17.20 -16.11 2.45
CA THR A 196 15.92 -15.68 2.98
C THR A 196 15.04 -15.07 1.89
N ILE A 197 13.84 -15.63 1.73
CA ILE A 197 12.82 -15.10 0.81
C ILE A 197 12.31 -13.76 1.38
N PRO A 198 12.30 -12.68 0.59
CA PRO A 198 11.78 -11.42 1.07
C PRO A 198 10.30 -11.53 1.45
N LYS A 199 9.91 -10.95 2.60
CA LYS A 199 8.55 -11.03 3.17
C LYS A 199 7.41 -10.77 2.18
N ARG A 200 7.64 -9.94 1.15
CA ARG A 200 6.66 -9.60 0.10
C ARG A 200 6.24 -10.78 -0.80
N PHE A 201 7.00 -11.89 -0.80
CA PHE A 201 6.66 -13.12 -1.52
C PHE A 201 6.03 -14.19 -0.61
N ASN A 202 5.94 -13.93 0.70
CA ASN A 202 5.38 -14.90 1.63
C ASN A 202 3.85 -14.95 1.49
N GLU A 203 3.33 -16.16 1.44
CA GLU A 203 1.91 -16.45 1.64
C GLU A 203 1.79 -17.53 2.73
N PRO A 204 0.78 -17.44 3.62
CA PRO A 204 0.67 -18.32 4.78
C PRO A 204 0.51 -19.80 4.41
N ASP A 205 -0.16 -20.10 3.29
CA ASP A 205 -0.50 -21.46 2.87
C ASP A 205 0.46 -22.05 1.83
N ILE A 206 1.60 -21.39 1.58
CA ILE A 206 2.63 -21.88 0.65
C ILE A 206 3.78 -22.54 1.41
N ALA A 207 4.24 -23.68 0.89
CA ALA A 207 5.43 -24.37 1.39
C ALA A 207 6.67 -23.45 1.40
N LYS A 208 7.48 -23.55 2.47
CA LYS A 208 8.73 -22.79 2.61
C LYS A 208 9.62 -22.97 1.36
N GLY A 209 10.15 -21.87 0.85
CA GLY A 209 10.97 -21.90 -0.37
C GLY A 209 10.19 -21.65 -1.66
N LYS A 210 8.85 -21.63 -1.61
CA LYS A 210 7.98 -21.40 -2.78
C LYS A 210 7.24 -20.07 -2.70
N TRP A 211 6.69 -19.64 -3.84
CA TRP A 211 5.91 -18.41 -3.99
C TRP A 211 4.83 -18.59 -5.08
N LEU A 212 3.77 -17.77 -5.01
CA LEU A 212 2.70 -17.74 -6.02
C LEU A 212 2.97 -16.65 -7.06
N TYR A 213 2.71 -16.98 -8.32
CA TYR A 213 2.78 -16.08 -9.45
C TYR A 213 1.55 -16.23 -10.33
N MET A 214 0.67 -15.24 -10.32
CA MET A 214 -0.35 -15.09 -11.36
C MET A 214 0.33 -14.61 -12.64
N GLY A 215 0.04 -15.26 -13.78
CA GLY A 215 0.57 -14.81 -15.07
C GLY A 215 0.23 -13.34 -15.34
N ARG A 216 1.14 -12.62 -15.99
CA ARG A 216 1.02 -11.19 -16.24
C ARG A 216 1.14 -10.90 -17.73
N THR A 217 0.16 -10.22 -18.32
CA THR A 217 0.11 -10.01 -19.77
C THR A 217 1.35 -9.30 -20.31
N ILE A 218 1.94 -8.42 -19.49
CA ILE A 218 3.18 -7.69 -19.81
C ILE A 218 4.44 -8.57 -19.83
N PHE A 219 4.41 -9.79 -19.27
CA PHE A 219 5.60 -10.62 -19.13
C PHE A 219 6.24 -10.96 -20.48
N LYS A 220 5.43 -11.23 -21.51
CA LYS A 220 5.91 -11.53 -22.87
C LYS A 220 6.67 -10.34 -23.49
N GLU A 221 6.10 -9.14 -23.39
CA GLU A 221 6.75 -7.91 -23.87
C GLU A 221 8.02 -7.61 -23.07
N PHE A 222 7.94 -7.73 -21.75
CA PHE A 222 9.08 -7.55 -20.85
C PHE A 222 10.24 -8.48 -21.21
N LEU A 223 9.97 -9.77 -21.42
CA LEU A 223 10.98 -10.74 -21.84
C LEU A 223 11.59 -10.40 -23.21
N HIS A 224 10.76 -9.99 -24.17
CA HIS A 224 11.21 -9.61 -25.51
C HIS A 224 12.21 -8.45 -25.46
N GLU A 225 11.89 -7.39 -24.73
CA GLU A 225 12.79 -6.23 -24.61
C GLU A 225 14.08 -6.55 -23.84
N VAL A 226 14.02 -7.41 -22.81
CA VAL A 226 15.23 -7.88 -22.12
C VAL A 226 16.14 -8.64 -23.08
N LYS A 227 15.59 -9.49 -23.95
CA LYS A 227 16.39 -10.22 -24.96
C LYS A 227 17.01 -9.27 -25.99
N LYS A 228 16.24 -8.31 -26.48
CA LYS A 228 16.72 -7.28 -27.41
C LYS A 228 17.94 -6.54 -26.84
N VAL A 229 17.90 -6.14 -25.58
CA VAL A 229 19.04 -5.49 -24.90
C VAL A 229 20.27 -6.38 -24.76
N ARG A 230 20.10 -7.71 -24.74
CA ARG A 230 21.23 -8.65 -24.68
C ARG A 230 21.93 -8.80 -26.03
N GLU A 231 21.20 -8.64 -27.12
CA GLU A 231 21.71 -8.75 -28.50
C GLU A 231 22.26 -7.42 -29.03
N ASP A 232 21.79 -6.31 -28.48
CA ASP A 232 22.16 -4.96 -28.88
C ASP A 232 23.45 -4.47 -28.20
N ASP A 233 24.41 -3.98 -29.00
CA ASP A 233 25.68 -3.47 -28.50
C ASP A 233 25.59 -2.07 -27.87
N ASP A 234 24.53 -1.32 -28.18
CA ASP A 234 24.30 0.05 -27.71
C ASP A 234 23.73 0.08 -26.29
N TYR A 235 23.04 -0.98 -25.88
CA TYR A 235 22.47 -1.10 -24.55
C TYR A 235 23.36 -1.91 -23.60
N ARG A 236 23.55 -1.40 -22.39
CA ARG A 236 24.30 -2.09 -21.32
C ARG A 236 23.42 -2.57 -20.17
N ARG A 237 22.26 -1.91 -19.97
CA ARG A 237 21.37 -2.18 -18.85
C ARG A 237 19.91 -2.06 -19.27
N PHE A 238 19.09 -2.91 -18.68
CA PHE A 238 17.65 -2.87 -18.76
C PHE A 238 17.05 -2.48 -17.40
N TRP A 239 16.06 -1.59 -17.40
CA TRP A 239 15.34 -1.16 -16.21
C TRP A 239 13.84 -1.44 -16.32
N LEU A 240 13.32 -2.18 -15.34
CA LEU A 240 11.90 -2.27 -15.04
C LEU A 240 11.58 -1.22 -13.97
N TYR A 241 11.10 -0.06 -14.42
CA TYR A 241 10.79 1.09 -13.60
C TYR A 241 9.28 1.22 -13.42
N GLY A 242 8.79 1.58 -12.24
CA GLY A 242 7.34 1.70 -12.09
C GLY A 242 6.83 1.92 -10.68
N THR A 243 5.52 2.09 -10.58
CA THR A 243 4.81 2.42 -9.34
C THR A 243 4.95 1.34 -8.27
N GLN A 244 4.84 1.74 -7.00
CA GLN A 244 4.98 0.82 -5.88
C GLN A 244 3.81 -0.19 -5.89
N GLY A 245 4.13 -1.47 -5.66
CA GLY A 245 3.09 -2.51 -5.57
C GLY A 245 2.66 -3.15 -6.89
N PHE A 246 3.07 -2.63 -8.07
CA PHE A 246 2.73 -3.20 -9.39
C PHE A 246 3.07 -4.69 -9.56
N GLY A 247 4.06 -5.21 -8.82
CA GLY A 247 4.55 -6.59 -8.95
C GLY A 247 5.88 -6.74 -9.70
N LYS A 248 6.66 -5.66 -9.86
CA LYS A 248 7.98 -5.70 -10.52
C LYS A 248 8.90 -6.82 -10.01
N SER A 249 8.97 -7.02 -8.69
CA SER A 249 9.80 -8.09 -8.12
C SER A 249 9.31 -9.48 -8.51
N HIS A 250 7.99 -9.67 -8.68
CA HIS A 250 7.40 -10.93 -9.14
C HIS A 250 7.72 -11.18 -10.62
N LEU A 251 7.62 -10.14 -11.47
CA LEU A 251 8.05 -10.22 -12.87
C LEU A 251 9.54 -10.58 -12.99
N LEU A 252 10.41 -9.97 -12.18
CA LEU A 252 11.85 -10.29 -12.18
C LEU A 252 12.11 -11.71 -11.67
N ALA A 253 11.42 -12.18 -10.63
CA ALA A 253 11.56 -13.55 -10.15
C ALA A 253 11.10 -14.58 -11.20
N ALA A 254 9.98 -14.32 -11.90
CA ALA A 254 9.51 -15.14 -13.01
C ALA A 254 10.53 -15.17 -14.17
N LEU A 255 11.12 -14.01 -14.51
CA LEU A 255 12.17 -13.91 -15.53
C LEU A 255 13.40 -14.74 -15.16
N VAL A 256 13.83 -14.69 -13.90
CA VAL A 256 14.97 -15.48 -13.42
C VAL A 256 14.66 -16.97 -13.51
N CYS A 257 13.45 -17.41 -13.13
CA CYS A 257 13.03 -18.81 -13.28
C CYS A 257 13.10 -19.26 -14.74
N TYR A 258 12.62 -18.42 -15.65
CA TYR A 258 12.66 -18.66 -17.09
C TYR A 258 14.10 -18.81 -17.63
N PHE A 259 15.02 -17.94 -17.22
CA PHE A 259 16.43 -18.04 -17.62
C PHE A 259 17.15 -19.23 -16.99
N ILE A 260 16.88 -19.56 -15.73
CA ILE A 260 17.42 -20.77 -15.08
C ILE A 260 17.05 -22.02 -15.87
N ALA A 261 15.81 -22.11 -16.38
CA ALA A 261 15.35 -23.24 -17.18
C ALA A 261 16.11 -23.41 -18.51
N GLN A 262 16.66 -22.32 -19.05
CA GLN A 262 17.51 -22.32 -20.24
C GLN A 262 18.98 -22.63 -19.95
N ASN A 263 19.31 -22.93 -18.70
CA ASN A 263 20.68 -23.10 -18.21
C ASN A 263 21.53 -21.81 -18.28
N GLU A 264 20.90 -20.65 -18.34
CA GLU A 264 21.61 -19.37 -18.27
C GLU A 264 22.24 -19.17 -16.89
N ARG A 265 23.37 -18.46 -16.83
CA ARG A 265 24.03 -18.12 -15.56
C ARG A 265 23.46 -16.83 -15.01
N VAL A 266 22.50 -16.95 -14.08
CA VAL A 266 21.78 -15.80 -13.51
C VAL A 266 22.17 -15.59 -12.06
N VAL A 267 22.76 -14.43 -11.75
CA VAL A 267 22.98 -13.95 -10.39
C VAL A 267 21.80 -13.06 -10.00
N TYR A 268 20.87 -13.61 -9.22
CA TYR A 268 19.68 -12.90 -8.76
C TYR A 268 19.87 -12.35 -7.35
N LEU A 269 19.68 -11.04 -7.21
CA LEU A 269 19.70 -10.32 -5.94
C LEU A 269 18.30 -9.76 -5.69
N PRO A 270 17.41 -10.50 -5.00
CA PRO A 270 16.00 -10.13 -4.89
C PRO A 270 15.79 -8.83 -4.11
N ASP A 271 16.60 -8.56 -3.09
CA ASP A 271 16.45 -7.43 -2.17
C ASP A 271 17.82 -6.79 -1.88
N CYS A 272 18.06 -5.59 -2.41
CA CYS A 272 19.32 -4.89 -2.18
C CYS A 272 19.52 -4.40 -0.74
N ARG A 273 18.50 -4.43 0.14
CA ARG A 273 18.70 -4.08 1.55
C ARG A 273 19.51 -5.15 2.26
N CYS A 274 19.24 -6.42 1.97
CA CYS A 274 20.04 -7.55 2.47
C CYS A 274 21.49 -7.49 1.98
N LEU A 275 21.73 -6.97 0.77
CA LEU A 275 23.09 -6.73 0.25
C LEU A 275 23.85 -5.71 1.12
N LEU A 276 23.17 -4.70 1.68
CA LEU A 276 23.80 -3.71 2.56
C LEU A 276 24.09 -4.27 3.95
N GLU A 277 23.28 -5.22 4.41
CA GLU A 277 23.46 -5.88 5.72
C GLU A 277 24.60 -6.91 5.70
N SER A 278 24.69 -7.72 4.65
CA SER A 278 25.65 -8.82 4.55
C SER A 278 26.10 -9.07 3.10
N PRO A 279 26.97 -8.20 2.54
CA PRO A 279 27.24 -8.19 1.11
C PRO A 279 27.88 -9.48 0.58
N ILE A 280 28.85 -10.03 1.31
CA ILE A 280 29.62 -11.20 0.86
C ILE A 280 28.76 -12.47 0.88
N PRO A 281 28.19 -12.91 2.03
CA PRO A 281 27.35 -14.12 2.06
C PRO A 281 26.15 -14.06 1.11
N TYR A 282 25.51 -12.88 1.02
CA TYR A 282 24.33 -12.69 0.18
C TYR A 282 24.64 -12.85 -1.32
N VAL A 283 25.77 -12.28 -1.79
CA VAL A 283 26.20 -12.45 -3.18
C VAL A 283 26.72 -13.86 -3.43
N VAL A 284 27.46 -14.45 -2.50
CA VAL A 284 27.92 -15.86 -2.60
C VAL A 284 26.72 -16.80 -2.75
N ALA A 285 25.64 -16.60 -1.99
CA ALA A 285 24.42 -17.38 -2.11
C ALA A 285 23.80 -17.29 -3.52
N ALA A 286 23.74 -16.09 -4.10
CA ALA A 286 23.29 -15.89 -5.49
C ALA A 286 24.21 -16.59 -6.51
N MET A 287 25.53 -16.52 -6.29
CA MET A 287 26.53 -17.15 -7.15
C MET A 287 26.44 -18.67 -7.12
N LEU A 288 26.24 -19.29 -5.96
CA LEU A 288 26.12 -20.75 -5.85
C LEU A 288 24.97 -21.29 -6.71
N LEU A 289 23.83 -20.58 -6.76
CA LEU A 289 22.71 -20.90 -7.65
C LEU A 289 23.05 -20.73 -9.14
N ALA A 290 23.85 -19.72 -9.48
CA ALA A 290 24.23 -19.42 -10.86
C ALA A 290 25.20 -20.46 -11.48
N TRP A 291 26.00 -21.16 -10.66
CA TRP A 291 27.04 -22.13 -11.09
C TRP A 291 26.82 -23.57 -10.60
N VAL A 292 25.57 -24.00 -10.40
CA VAL A 292 25.18 -25.38 -9.99
C VAL A 292 25.81 -26.48 -10.86
N ASP A 293 26.06 -26.20 -12.13
CA ASP A 293 26.63 -27.13 -13.11
C ASP A 293 28.17 -27.18 -13.12
N ASP A 294 28.84 -26.30 -12.36
CA ASP A 294 30.31 -26.21 -12.31
C ASP A 294 30.82 -26.28 -10.87
N PHE A 295 30.99 -27.52 -10.39
CA PHE A 295 31.50 -27.82 -9.05
C PHE A 295 32.87 -27.19 -8.76
N THR A 296 33.72 -27.08 -9.77
CA THR A 296 35.04 -26.44 -9.61
C THR A 296 34.89 -24.95 -9.36
N THR A 297 33.98 -24.29 -10.07
CA THR A 297 33.65 -22.89 -9.84
C THR A 297 32.90 -22.70 -8.52
N GLN A 298 31.98 -23.58 -8.11
CA GLN A 298 31.34 -23.50 -6.78
C GLN A 298 32.36 -23.55 -5.64
N LYS A 299 33.36 -24.44 -5.71
CA LYS A 299 34.46 -24.45 -4.73
C LYS A 299 35.22 -23.13 -4.66
N LYS A 300 35.46 -22.49 -5.81
CA LYS A 300 36.08 -21.16 -5.87
C LYS A 300 35.17 -20.09 -5.25
N ILE A 301 33.86 -20.17 -5.49
CA ILE A 301 32.85 -19.26 -4.94
C ILE A 301 32.80 -19.36 -3.41
N MET A 302 32.81 -20.58 -2.87
CA MET A 302 32.81 -20.82 -1.41
C MET A 302 34.05 -20.26 -0.71
N ALA A 303 35.16 -20.07 -1.43
CA ALA A 303 36.38 -19.48 -0.89
C ALA A 303 36.39 -17.93 -0.94
N LEU A 304 35.36 -17.29 -1.50
CA LEU A 304 35.27 -15.83 -1.59
C LEU A 304 34.85 -15.26 -0.23
N ASN A 305 35.72 -14.46 0.37
CA ASN A 305 35.52 -13.84 1.68
C ASN A 305 35.63 -12.31 1.67
N THR A 306 35.78 -11.69 0.49
CA THR A 306 35.85 -10.22 0.34
C THR A 306 35.16 -9.75 -0.94
N GLU A 307 34.66 -8.51 -0.92
CA GLU A 307 34.07 -7.87 -2.12
C GLU A 307 35.05 -7.78 -3.29
N ASP A 308 36.33 -7.55 -3.03
CA ASP A 308 37.36 -7.45 -4.06
C ASP A 308 37.56 -8.77 -4.79
N GLN A 309 37.53 -9.90 -4.06
CA GLN A 309 37.59 -11.22 -4.66
C GLN A 309 36.35 -11.50 -5.51
N ILE A 310 35.16 -11.15 -5.04
CA ILE A 310 33.92 -11.25 -5.82
C ILE A 310 34.03 -10.41 -7.10
N CYS A 311 34.53 -9.18 -7.00
CA CYS A 311 34.70 -8.30 -8.16
C CYS A 311 35.73 -8.89 -9.16
N ARG A 312 36.84 -9.44 -8.69
CA ARG A 312 37.83 -10.12 -9.55
C ARG A 312 37.22 -11.35 -10.21
N PHE A 313 36.46 -12.15 -9.46
CA PHE A 313 35.77 -13.33 -10.00
C PHE A 313 34.90 -12.96 -11.19
N PHE A 314 34.08 -11.90 -11.10
CA PHE A 314 33.21 -11.50 -12.21
C PHE A 314 33.93 -10.83 -13.38
N LYS A 315 35.10 -10.22 -13.18
CA LYS A 315 35.89 -9.65 -14.29
C LYS A 315 36.30 -10.71 -15.31
N ASP A 316 36.52 -11.94 -14.85
CA ASP A 316 37.02 -13.04 -15.67
C ASP A 316 35.89 -13.90 -16.27
N LYS A 317 34.62 -13.57 -16.00
CA LYS A 317 33.46 -14.33 -16.48
C LYS A 317 32.75 -13.58 -17.61
N LYS A 318 32.54 -14.28 -18.72
CA LYS A 318 31.62 -13.87 -19.79
C LYS A 318 30.26 -14.54 -19.56
N ASP A 319 29.21 -13.96 -20.14
CA ASP A 319 27.87 -14.54 -20.21
C ASP A 319 27.21 -14.80 -18.84
N VAL A 320 27.21 -13.77 -17.99
CA VAL A 320 26.52 -13.77 -16.68
C VAL A 320 25.44 -12.71 -16.69
N ILE A 321 24.20 -13.12 -16.42
CA ILE A 321 23.05 -12.23 -16.31
C ILE A 321 22.90 -11.82 -14.85
N PHE A 322 22.84 -10.53 -14.59
CA PHE A 322 22.55 -10.01 -13.26
C PHE A 322 21.12 -9.48 -13.23
N VAL A 323 20.32 -10.01 -12.32
CA VAL A 323 18.97 -9.53 -12.06
C VAL A 323 18.92 -8.97 -10.66
N VAL A 324 18.62 -7.68 -10.53
CA VAL A 324 18.70 -6.97 -9.25
C VAL A 324 17.37 -6.32 -8.92
N GLY A 325 16.75 -6.76 -7.83
CA GLY A 325 15.51 -6.19 -7.29
C GLY A 325 15.77 -5.06 -6.31
N GLN A 326 14.86 -4.09 -6.26
CA GLN A 326 14.88 -2.97 -5.32
C GLN A 326 16.18 -2.15 -5.38
N MET A 327 16.63 -1.84 -6.59
CA MET A 327 17.85 -1.07 -6.84
C MET A 327 17.84 0.32 -6.18
N ASN A 328 16.64 0.88 -5.95
CA ASN A 328 16.43 2.11 -5.20
C ASN A 328 16.96 2.07 -3.75
N ALA A 329 17.24 0.89 -3.18
CA ALA A 329 17.93 0.80 -1.89
C ALA A 329 19.42 1.21 -2.01
N LEU A 330 20.04 1.01 -3.19
CA LEU A 330 21.44 1.33 -3.46
C LEU A 330 21.65 2.76 -3.98
N SER A 331 20.62 3.42 -4.51
CA SER A 331 20.74 4.79 -5.05
C SER A 331 21.12 5.84 -4.00
N ARG A 332 21.04 5.50 -2.70
CA ARG A 332 21.48 6.35 -1.57
C ARG A 332 22.95 6.16 -1.18
N ILE A 333 23.70 5.30 -1.87
CA ILE A 333 25.13 5.04 -1.61
C ILE A 333 25.90 5.15 -2.94
N ALA A 334 27.11 5.72 -2.90
CA ALA A 334 27.97 5.98 -4.06
C ALA A 334 28.44 4.71 -4.84
N LEU A 335 27.93 3.51 -4.52
CA LEU A 335 28.30 2.25 -5.16
C LEU A 335 27.84 2.12 -6.63
N ARG A 336 26.99 3.04 -7.12
CA ARG A 336 26.50 3.10 -8.51
C ARG A 336 27.59 3.09 -9.60
N ARG A 337 28.85 3.43 -9.27
CA ARG A 337 29.92 3.71 -10.25
C ARG A 337 30.78 2.51 -10.67
N ARG A 338 30.56 1.29 -10.19
CA ARG A 338 31.38 0.14 -10.62
C ARG A 338 30.91 -0.41 -11.96
N ARG A 339 31.81 -0.43 -12.96
CA ARG A 339 31.62 -1.02 -14.29
C ARG A 339 31.31 -2.52 -14.13
N GLY A 340 30.11 -2.93 -14.51
CA GLY A 340 29.74 -4.35 -14.58
C GLY A 340 29.80 -4.88 -16.03
N PRO A 341 29.90 -6.21 -16.24
CA PRO A 341 29.77 -6.88 -17.55
C PRO A 341 28.43 -6.64 -18.30
N LYS A 342 28.33 -6.92 -19.60
CA LYS A 342 27.07 -6.75 -20.37
C LYS A 342 25.93 -7.65 -19.83
N GLY A 343 24.66 -7.21 -19.89
CA GLY A 343 23.47 -8.04 -19.62
C GLY A 343 22.78 -7.85 -18.25
N TYR A 344 22.67 -6.61 -17.76
CA TYR A 344 21.99 -6.30 -16.49
C TYR A 344 20.48 -6.05 -16.66
N ALA A 345 19.66 -6.65 -15.79
CA ALA A 345 18.26 -6.25 -15.58
C ALA A 345 18.06 -5.75 -14.14
N HIS A 346 17.44 -4.57 -14.00
CA HIS A 346 17.22 -3.91 -12.72
C HIS A 346 15.75 -3.60 -12.50
N GLY A 347 15.25 -3.87 -11.30
CA GLY A 347 13.96 -3.37 -10.83
C GLY A 347 14.15 -2.15 -9.96
N SER A 348 13.57 -1.02 -10.33
CA SER A 348 13.55 0.18 -9.48
C SER A 348 12.15 0.71 -9.26
N SER A 349 11.94 1.28 -8.08
CA SER A 349 10.69 1.96 -7.73
C SER A 349 10.65 3.35 -8.37
N ALA A 350 9.44 3.80 -8.72
CA ALA A 350 9.23 5.13 -9.27
C ALA A 350 9.69 6.28 -8.35
N ASN A 351 9.85 6.02 -7.05
CA ASN A 351 10.40 7.02 -6.13
C ASN A 351 11.90 7.29 -6.26
N SER A 352 12.60 6.56 -7.11
CA SER A 352 13.99 6.86 -7.37
C SER A 352 14.09 7.98 -8.41
N THR A 353 13.94 9.22 -7.97
CA THR A 353 14.06 10.41 -8.83
C THR A 353 15.41 10.47 -9.53
N THR A 354 16.46 9.92 -8.92
CA THR A 354 17.79 9.79 -9.51
C THR A 354 17.91 8.72 -10.59
N ASP A 355 17.06 7.68 -10.57
CA ASP A 355 16.92 6.75 -11.71
C ASP A 355 16.11 7.44 -12.82
N LEU A 356 15.02 8.12 -12.46
CA LEU A 356 14.15 8.83 -13.41
C LEU A 356 14.91 9.91 -14.20
N GLN A 357 15.77 10.68 -13.53
CA GLN A 357 16.66 11.65 -14.18
C GLN A 357 17.64 10.97 -15.14
N GLU A 358 18.24 9.84 -14.75
CA GLU A 358 19.17 9.09 -15.61
C GLU A 358 18.48 8.56 -16.88
N PHE A 359 17.20 8.19 -16.79
CA PHE A 359 16.41 7.69 -17.92
C PHE A 359 15.98 8.77 -18.90
N GLN A 360 16.02 10.04 -18.50
CA GLN A 360 15.69 11.18 -19.36
C GLN A 360 16.86 11.65 -20.23
N HIS A 361 18.07 11.14 -19.97
CA HIS A 361 19.24 11.40 -20.80
C HIS A 361 19.44 10.26 -21.82
N GLU A 362 19.83 10.58 -23.05
CA GLU A 362 20.27 9.56 -24.01
C GLU A 362 21.49 8.82 -23.42
N GLY A 363 21.33 7.52 -23.21
CA GLY A 363 22.32 6.70 -22.54
C GLY A 363 22.13 5.22 -22.86
N PRO A 364 23.05 4.35 -22.40
CA PRO A 364 23.04 2.92 -22.71
C PRO A 364 21.98 2.14 -21.91
N ASN A 365 20.94 2.82 -21.43
CA ASN A 365 19.89 2.26 -20.57
C ASN A 365 18.62 2.11 -21.40
N LYS A 366 18.08 0.89 -21.45
CA LYS A 366 16.73 0.62 -21.92
C LYS A 366 15.78 0.57 -20.74
N VAL A 367 14.60 1.18 -20.84
CA VAL A 367 13.63 1.28 -19.74
C VAL A 367 12.26 0.83 -20.21
N ILE A 368 11.61 -0.06 -19.45
CA ILE A 368 10.16 -0.26 -19.50
C ILE A 368 9.55 0.36 -18.26
N THR A 369 8.54 1.20 -18.47
CA THR A 369 7.75 1.83 -17.42
C THR A 369 6.48 1.03 -17.16
N VAL A 370 6.23 0.68 -15.89
CA VAL A 370 5.05 -0.06 -15.44
C VAL A 370 4.31 0.71 -14.35
N TYR A 371 3.23 1.36 -14.75
CA TYR A 371 2.42 2.20 -13.86
C TYR A 371 1.03 1.60 -13.64
N GLY A 372 0.42 1.94 -12.51
CA GLY A 372 -0.93 1.48 -12.14
C GLY A 372 -0.94 0.08 -11.51
N GLY A 373 -1.99 -0.68 -11.82
CA GLY A 373 -2.25 -2.00 -11.28
C GLY A 373 -2.42 -3.06 -12.36
N PHE A 374 -3.26 -4.06 -12.06
CA PHE A 374 -3.69 -5.04 -13.04
C PHE A 374 -4.42 -4.38 -14.21
N THR A 375 -4.22 -4.92 -15.42
CA THR A 375 -5.07 -4.59 -16.57
C THR A 375 -6.51 -5.08 -16.34
N ARG A 376 -7.48 -4.62 -17.15
CA ARG A 376 -8.87 -5.08 -17.06
C ARG A 376 -8.98 -6.61 -17.10
N THR A 377 -8.27 -7.26 -18.03
CA THR A 377 -8.26 -8.72 -18.16
C THR A 377 -7.62 -9.39 -16.94
N GLU A 378 -6.51 -8.86 -16.43
CA GLU A 378 -5.86 -9.38 -15.22
C GLU A 378 -6.78 -9.24 -14.00
N MET A 379 -7.49 -8.11 -13.86
CA MET A 379 -8.41 -7.85 -12.76
C MET A 379 -9.66 -8.75 -12.83
N GLU A 380 -10.19 -9.00 -14.03
CA GLU A 380 -11.30 -9.95 -14.23
C GLU A 380 -10.92 -11.37 -13.79
N GLN A 381 -9.69 -11.81 -14.06
CA GLN A 381 -9.20 -13.11 -13.59
C GLN A 381 -8.95 -13.12 -12.08
N TRP A 382 -8.43 -12.03 -11.53
CA TRP A 382 -8.28 -11.87 -10.09
C TRP A 382 -9.62 -12.04 -9.38
N TRP A 383 -10.70 -11.42 -9.87
CA TRP A 383 -12.04 -11.60 -9.31
C TRP A 383 -12.56 -13.03 -9.38
N LYS A 384 -12.31 -13.74 -10.50
CA LYS A 384 -12.70 -15.16 -10.63
C LYS A 384 -11.98 -16.06 -9.63
N GLN A 385 -10.71 -15.75 -9.35
CA GLN A 385 -9.90 -16.49 -8.37
C GLN A 385 -10.28 -16.17 -6.92
N HIS A 386 -11.07 -15.11 -6.71
CA HIS A 386 -11.46 -14.61 -5.40
C HIS A 386 -12.98 -14.44 -5.29
N GLU A 387 -13.73 -15.36 -5.92
CA GLU A 387 -15.20 -15.32 -5.95
C GLU A 387 -15.83 -15.47 -4.56
N ASP A 388 -15.15 -16.19 -3.65
CA ASP A 388 -15.60 -16.44 -2.28
C ASP A 388 -15.34 -15.27 -1.30
N ILE A 389 -14.76 -14.15 -1.76
CA ILE A 389 -14.48 -13.02 -0.87
C ILE A 389 -15.79 -12.34 -0.45
N ASP A 390 -15.97 -12.19 0.86
CA ASP A 390 -17.02 -11.36 1.44
C ASP A 390 -16.74 -9.87 1.14
N MET A 391 -17.54 -9.30 0.25
CA MET A 391 -17.43 -7.92 -0.20
C MET A 391 -17.84 -6.89 0.86
N ARG A 392 -18.48 -7.28 1.97
CA ARG A 392 -18.94 -6.39 3.05
C ARG A 392 -19.72 -5.15 2.59
N GLY A 393 -20.49 -5.30 1.51
CA GLY A 393 -21.29 -4.22 0.92
C GLY A 393 -20.51 -3.27 -0.01
N TYR A 394 -19.22 -3.49 -0.25
CA TYR A 394 -18.49 -2.79 -1.31
C TYR A 394 -18.80 -3.43 -2.67
N SER A 395 -18.87 -2.62 -3.72
CA SER A 395 -18.88 -3.07 -5.11
C SER A 395 -17.47 -3.34 -5.62
N ARG A 396 -17.35 -4.13 -6.69
CA ARG A 396 -16.06 -4.37 -7.37
C ARG A 396 -15.42 -3.05 -7.83
N ASN A 397 -16.21 -2.13 -8.37
CA ASN A 397 -15.74 -0.82 -8.82
C ASN A 397 -15.17 0.03 -7.67
N GLU A 398 -15.74 -0.05 -6.47
CA GLU A 398 -15.19 0.65 -5.30
C GLU A 398 -13.84 0.08 -4.90
N VAL A 399 -13.70 -1.24 -4.88
CA VAL A 399 -12.42 -1.90 -4.56
C VAL A 399 -11.37 -1.59 -5.64
N GLU A 400 -11.74 -1.66 -6.91
CA GLU A 400 -10.86 -1.36 -8.04
C GLU A 400 -10.38 0.09 -8.05
N ASP A 401 -11.28 1.06 -7.87
CA ASP A 401 -10.90 2.48 -7.78
C ASP A 401 -10.02 2.73 -6.56
N PHE A 402 -10.45 2.28 -5.38
CA PHE A 402 -9.73 2.52 -4.13
C PHE A 402 -8.31 1.97 -4.18
N THR A 403 -8.13 0.74 -4.68
CA THR A 403 -6.83 0.07 -4.76
C THR A 403 -6.06 0.40 -6.03
N GLY A 404 -6.68 1.02 -7.04
CA GLY A 404 -6.08 1.21 -8.36
C GLY A 404 -5.77 -0.10 -9.08
N CYS A 405 -6.44 -1.19 -8.68
CA CYS A 405 -6.09 -2.57 -9.05
C CYS A 405 -4.63 -2.95 -8.74
N ILE A 406 -3.96 -2.24 -7.82
CA ILE A 406 -2.55 -2.47 -7.51
C ILE A 406 -2.45 -3.79 -6.73
N PRO A 407 -1.66 -4.79 -7.19
CA PRO A 407 -1.62 -6.12 -6.56
C PRO A 407 -1.31 -6.08 -5.06
N LEU A 408 -0.40 -5.19 -4.64
CA LEU A 408 -0.08 -5.00 -3.22
C LEU A 408 -1.28 -4.47 -2.42
N LEU A 409 -2.05 -3.51 -2.97
CA LEU A 409 -3.19 -2.92 -2.27
C LEU A 409 -4.38 -3.88 -2.24
N LEU A 410 -4.60 -4.64 -3.32
CA LEU A 410 -5.56 -5.74 -3.37
C LEU A 410 -5.25 -6.80 -2.31
N LYS A 411 -3.99 -7.24 -2.19
CA LYS A 411 -3.58 -8.16 -1.12
C LYS A 411 -3.81 -7.57 0.28
N GLN A 412 -3.57 -6.27 0.47
CA GLN A 412 -3.72 -5.61 1.77
C GLN A 412 -5.17 -5.36 2.17
N CYS A 413 -6.09 -5.22 1.19
CA CYS A 413 -7.50 -5.00 1.47
C CYS A 413 -8.26 -6.29 1.80
N VAL A 414 -7.73 -7.46 1.44
CA VAL A 414 -8.32 -8.75 1.81
C VAL A 414 -7.76 -9.22 3.15
N LYS A 415 -8.61 -9.33 4.18
CA LYS A 415 -8.25 -9.88 5.49
C LYS A 415 -9.24 -10.98 5.87
N ASN A 416 -8.74 -12.19 6.12
CA ASN A 416 -9.53 -13.37 6.48
C ASN A 416 -10.68 -13.66 5.49
N GLY A 417 -10.41 -13.53 4.18
CA GLY A 417 -11.41 -13.72 3.13
C GLY A 417 -12.44 -12.60 2.99
N LYS A 418 -12.19 -11.42 3.58
CA LYS A 418 -13.14 -10.29 3.57
C LYS A 418 -12.47 -9.02 3.09
N ILE A 419 -13.19 -8.22 2.30
CA ILE A 419 -12.74 -6.87 1.92
C ILE A 419 -12.79 -5.96 3.16
N ASN A 420 -11.68 -5.28 3.41
CA ASN A 420 -11.55 -4.24 4.42
C ASN A 420 -10.66 -3.11 3.88
N LEU A 421 -11.29 -1.99 3.52
CA LEU A 421 -10.59 -0.80 3.02
C LEU A 421 -10.02 0.09 4.15
N THR A 422 -10.16 -0.33 5.41
CA THR A 422 -9.73 0.43 6.61
C THR A 422 -8.57 -0.22 7.35
N THR A 423 -7.86 -1.16 6.71
CA THR A 423 -6.71 -1.84 7.32
C THR A 423 -5.61 -0.86 7.71
N THR A 424 -4.80 -1.24 8.69
CA THR A 424 -3.72 -0.38 9.21
C THR A 424 -2.73 0.00 8.11
N GLU A 425 -2.44 -0.92 7.19
CA GLU A 425 -1.54 -0.71 6.05
C GLU A 425 -2.08 0.35 5.08
N LEU A 426 -3.37 0.30 4.76
CA LEU A 426 -4.03 1.29 3.88
C LEU A 426 -4.11 2.66 4.56
N ARG A 427 -4.41 2.70 5.86
CA ARG A 427 -4.38 3.94 6.66
C ARG A 427 -2.99 4.56 6.73
N GLN A 428 -1.94 3.74 6.80
CA GLN A 428 -0.56 4.22 6.77
C GLN A 428 -0.22 4.84 5.40
N ILE A 429 -0.67 4.24 4.29
CA ILE A 429 -0.51 4.83 2.95
C ILE A 429 -1.21 6.19 2.87
N TYR A 430 -2.46 6.26 3.31
CA TYR A 430 -3.21 7.52 3.38
C TYR A 430 -2.44 8.58 4.17
N GLY A 431 -2.02 8.25 5.39
CA GLY A 431 -1.29 9.16 6.27
C GLY A 431 0.05 9.62 5.68
N ASN A 432 0.78 8.71 5.04
CA ASN A 432 2.04 9.02 4.36
C ASN A 432 1.84 9.98 3.18
N SER A 433 0.78 9.83 2.40
CA SER A 433 0.45 10.74 1.30
C SER A 433 0.07 12.13 1.81
N VAL A 434 -0.75 12.21 2.88
CA VAL A 434 -1.07 13.48 3.55
C VAL A 434 0.19 14.14 4.10
N GLY A 435 1.06 13.37 4.76
CA GLY A 435 2.33 13.84 5.32
C GLY A 435 3.27 14.38 4.25
N PHE A 436 3.34 13.71 3.09
CA PHE A 436 4.13 14.18 1.95
C PHE A 436 3.63 15.53 1.43
N THR A 437 2.33 15.69 1.18
CA THR A 437 1.74 16.97 0.73
C THR A 437 1.98 18.08 1.75
N GLN A 438 1.83 17.79 3.05
CA GLN A 438 2.09 18.75 4.12
C GLN A 438 3.57 19.17 4.15
N LEU A 439 4.49 18.23 3.94
CA LEU A 439 5.92 18.51 3.85
C LEU A 439 6.20 19.46 2.68
N VAL A 440 5.70 19.15 1.48
CA VAL A 440 5.85 20.02 0.30
C VAL A 440 5.33 21.42 0.58
N LYS A 441 4.14 21.58 1.19
CA LYS A 441 3.61 22.90 1.55
C LYS A 441 4.52 23.66 2.52
N SER A 442 5.11 22.97 3.48
CA SER A 442 5.94 23.58 4.51
C SER A 442 7.33 23.99 4.03
N THR A 443 7.84 23.36 2.96
CA THR A 443 9.19 23.60 2.45
C THR A 443 9.23 24.41 1.15
N ALA A 444 8.15 24.39 0.37
CA ALA A 444 8.05 25.09 -0.91
C ALA A 444 7.80 26.59 -0.74
N THR A 445 8.33 27.40 -1.67
CA THR A 445 7.86 28.78 -1.87
C THR A 445 6.42 28.77 -2.42
N ASP A 446 5.72 29.90 -2.36
CA ASP A 446 4.34 29.97 -2.86
C ASP A 446 4.23 29.58 -4.35
N THR A 447 5.18 30.00 -5.18
CA THR A 447 5.23 29.61 -6.61
C THR A 447 5.44 28.11 -6.80
N ILE A 448 6.34 27.50 -6.02
CA ILE A 448 6.61 26.06 -6.09
C ILE A 448 5.40 25.26 -5.56
N TRP A 449 4.75 25.77 -4.52
CA TRP A 449 3.53 25.18 -3.99
C TRP A 449 2.38 25.23 -5.01
N GLU A 450 2.20 26.35 -5.69
CA GLU A 450 1.23 26.50 -6.77
C GLU A 450 1.52 25.54 -7.92
N TRP A 451 2.79 25.40 -8.31
CA TRP A 451 3.21 24.43 -9.31
C TRP A 451 2.85 22.99 -8.91
N TYR A 452 3.16 22.57 -7.68
CA TYR A 452 2.78 21.26 -7.15
C TYR A 452 1.27 21.05 -7.20
N CYS A 453 0.48 22.05 -6.78
CA CYS A 453 -0.97 21.99 -6.83
C CYS A 453 -1.48 21.81 -8.27
N ASN A 454 -0.88 22.52 -9.23
CA ASN A 454 -1.22 22.41 -10.64
C ASN A 454 -0.86 21.01 -11.19
N TYR A 455 0.26 20.44 -10.79
CA TYR A 455 0.67 19.09 -11.19
C TYR A 455 -0.30 18.02 -10.68
N VAL A 456 -0.62 18.03 -9.38
CA VAL A 456 -1.59 17.10 -8.79
C VAL A 456 -2.97 17.29 -9.41
N ARG A 457 -3.38 18.54 -9.64
CA ARG A 457 -4.65 18.85 -10.32
C ARG A 457 -4.66 18.24 -11.72
N ALA A 458 -3.63 18.42 -12.53
CA ALA A 458 -3.53 17.82 -13.86
C ALA A 458 -3.65 16.29 -13.80
N CYS A 459 -3.02 15.65 -12.81
CA CYS A 459 -3.11 14.21 -12.61
C CYS A 459 -4.52 13.73 -12.30
N VAL A 460 -5.21 14.39 -11.36
CA VAL A 460 -6.59 14.02 -11.00
C VAL A 460 -7.55 14.27 -12.17
N ARG A 461 -7.28 15.28 -13.01
CA ARG A 461 -8.11 15.67 -14.15
C ARG A 461 -7.82 14.91 -15.44
N HIS A 462 -6.72 14.17 -15.48
CA HIS A 462 -6.17 13.59 -16.71
C HIS A 462 -5.96 14.66 -17.80
N GLU A 463 -5.34 15.76 -17.39
CA GLU A 463 -4.98 16.90 -18.22
C GLU A 463 -3.45 16.98 -18.39
N PRO A 464 -2.94 17.74 -19.37
CA PRO A 464 -1.52 18.00 -19.50
C PRO A 464 -0.92 18.53 -18.19
N VAL A 465 0.20 17.94 -17.76
CA VAL A 465 0.93 18.43 -16.58
C VAL A 465 1.61 19.76 -16.91
N PRO A 466 1.88 20.61 -15.90
CA PRO A 466 2.65 21.84 -16.12
C PRO A 466 4.01 21.56 -16.77
N ASP A 467 4.44 22.49 -17.62
CA ASP A 467 5.80 22.53 -18.14
C ASP A 467 6.81 22.60 -16.97
N GLU A 468 8.09 22.34 -17.28
CA GLU A 468 9.19 22.37 -16.31
C GLU A 468 9.14 21.30 -15.21
N TRP A 469 8.25 20.30 -15.33
CA TRP A 469 8.14 19.21 -14.36
C TRP A 469 9.45 18.47 -14.06
N ARG A 470 10.40 18.49 -15.01
CA ARG A 470 11.74 17.92 -14.83
C ARG A 470 12.56 18.61 -13.75
N GLN A 471 12.27 19.87 -13.43
CA GLN A 471 12.95 20.65 -12.41
C GLN A 471 12.46 20.36 -10.99
N PHE A 472 11.30 19.69 -10.85
CA PHE A 472 10.56 19.56 -9.59
C PHE A 472 10.24 18.09 -9.25
N LEU A 473 11.08 17.16 -9.71
CA LEU A 473 10.83 15.72 -9.56
C LEU A 473 10.72 15.29 -8.09
N GLU A 474 11.45 15.93 -7.20
CA GLU A 474 11.44 15.69 -5.75
C GLU A 474 10.15 16.12 -5.05
N LEU A 475 9.34 16.95 -5.71
CA LEU A 475 8.06 17.43 -5.17
C LEU A 475 6.89 16.51 -5.53
N ILE A 476 7.11 15.52 -6.40
CA ILE A 476 6.09 14.57 -6.82
C ILE A 476 6.27 13.26 -6.06
N ASP A 477 5.18 12.73 -5.51
CA ASP A 477 5.16 11.36 -5.01
C ASP A 477 4.97 10.37 -6.16
N HIS A 478 6.07 10.03 -6.82
CA HIS A 478 6.12 9.15 -8.00
C HIS A 478 5.62 7.72 -7.74
N ARG A 479 5.37 7.32 -6.48
CA ARG A 479 4.67 6.05 -6.19
C ARG A 479 3.27 6.08 -6.76
N TYR A 480 2.64 7.25 -6.75
CA TYR A 480 1.21 7.39 -6.93
C TYR A 480 0.80 8.37 -8.01
N PHE A 481 1.63 9.35 -8.35
CA PHE A 481 1.39 10.31 -9.43
C PHE A 481 2.47 10.19 -10.48
N TYR A 482 2.07 10.28 -11.74
CA TYR A 482 2.96 10.21 -12.89
C TYR A 482 2.32 10.93 -14.08
N HIS A 483 3.01 10.99 -15.20
CA HIS A 483 2.45 11.40 -16.47
C HIS A 483 2.74 10.32 -17.52
N ASP A 484 1.87 10.22 -18.51
CA ASP A 484 2.10 9.31 -19.64
C ASP A 484 3.00 9.94 -20.70
N LYS A 485 3.21 9.22 -21.80
CA LYS A 485 4.06 9.64 -22.93
C LYS A 485 3.57 10.91 -23.66
N ASN A 486 2.34 11.34 -23.40
CA ASN A 486 1.76 12.56 -23.95
C ASN A 486 1.71 13.70 -22.91
N ASP A 487 2.49 13.57 -21.83
CA ASP A 487 2.53 14.50 -20.69
C ASP A 487 1.16 14.67 -20.01
N ILE A 488 0.25 13.71 -20.16
CA ILE A 488 -1.02 13.73 -19.45
C ILE A 488 -0.81 13.19 -18.05
N GLY A 489 -1.22 13.95 -17.05
CA GLY A 489 -1.13 13.56 -15.65
C GLY A 489 -2.00 12.34 -15.35
N GLN A 490 -1.51 11.47 -14.48
CA GLN A 490 -2.14 10.23 -14.07
C GLN A 490 -1.92 10.00 -12.57
N TYR A 491 -2.81 9.21 -11.97
CA TYR A 491 -2.64 8.70 -10.62
C TYR A 491 -2.90 7.20 -10.59
N THR A 492 -2.36 6.52 -9.59
CA THR A 492 -2.39 5.05 -9.52
C THR A 492 -3.63 4.49 -8.84
N CYS A 493 -4.16 5.14 -7.80
CA CYS A 493 -5.27 4.62 -7.00
C CYS A 493 -6.10 5.75 -6.33
N GLY A 494 -7.38 5.46 -6.11
CA GLY A 494 -8.34 6.33 -5.43
C GLY A 494 -7.97 6.64 -3.99
N LEU A 495 -7.40 5.66 -3.26
CA LEU A 495 -6.94 5.86 -1.88
C LEU A 495 -6.03 7.11 -1.74
N VAL A 496 -5.06 7.25 -2.63
CA VAL A 496 -4.09 8.35 -2.58
C VAL A 496 -4.63 9.62 -3.21
N ARG A 497 -5.42 9.50 -4.29
CA ARG A 497 -6.18 10.62 -4.87
C ARG A 497 -6.98 11.32 -3.77
N ASP A 498 -7.79 10.57 -3.05
CA ASP A 498 -8.70 11.12 -2.04
C ASP A 498 -7.92 11.71 -0.85
N ALA A 499 -6.84 11.06 -0.43
CA ALA A 499 -5.98 11.56 0.65
C ALA A 499 -5.42 12.95 0.35
N ILE A 500 -4.85 13.12 -0.84
CA ILE A 500 -4.16 14.35 -1.22
C ILE A 500 -5.18 15.43 -1.56
N THR A 501 -6.28 15.09 -2.21
CA THR A 501 -7.30 16.06 -2.57
C THR A 501 -8.05 16.61 -1.36
N ASN A 502 -8.36 15.77 -0.37
CA ASN A 502 -8.85 16.22 0.92
C ASN A 502 -7.84 17.14 1.61
N LYS A 503 -6.54 16.78 1.58
CA LYS A 503 -5.50 17.61 2.18
C LYS A 503 -5.33 18.96 1.47
N LEU A 504 -5.42 18.99 0.15
CA LEU A 504 -5.37 20.23 -0.64
C LEU A 504 -6.56 21.13 -0.31
N LEU A 505 -7.77 20.56 -0.17
CA LEU A 505 -8.96 21.31 0.25
C LEU A 505 -8.79 21.91 1.66
N GLU A 506 -8.23 21.17 2.61
CA GLU A 506 -7.89 21.68 3.95
C GLU A 506 -6.93 22.87 3.90
N LEU A 507 -6.01 22.86 2.95
CA LEU A 507 -5.05 23.94 2.71
C LEU A 507 -5.62 25.09 1.87
N GLY A 508 -6.93 25.09 1.62
CA GLY A 508 -7.63 26.14 0.88
C GLY A 508 -7.45 26.06 -0.65
N VAL A 509 -6.86 24.99 -1.17
CA VAL A 509 -6.65 24.81 -2.60
C VAL A 509 -7.91 24.24 -3.24
N THR A 510 -8.46 24.97 -4.22
CA THR A 510 -9.57 24.47 -5.03
C THR A 510 -9.00 23.63 -6.18
N PHE A 511 -9.43 22.37 -6.27
CA PHE A 511 -8.90 21.41 -7.27
C PHE A 511 -9.97 20.84 -8.19
N ILE A 512 -11.20 20.65 -7.70
CA ILE A 512 -12.38 20.30 -8.50
C ILE A 512 -13.25 21.55 -8.63
N ASP A 513 -13.13 22.19 -9.78
CA ASP A 513 -14.11 23.16 -10.26
C ASP A 513 -15.10 22.45 -11.19
N ILE A 514 -16.11 23.19 -11.63
CA ILE A 514 -17.07 22.69 -12.61
C ILE A 514 -16.34 22.16 -13.87
N ASN A 515 -15.18 22.73 -14.23
CA ASN A 515 -14.35 22.32 -15.38
C ASN A 515 -13.82 20.90 -15.30
N PHE A 516 -13.54 20.38 -14.11
CA PHE A 516 -13.17 18.98 -13.91
C PHE A 516 -14.19 18.03 -14.55
N LEU A 517 -15.48 18.36 -14.49
CA LEU A 517 -16.53 17.51 -15.04
C LEU A 517 -16.48 17.39 -16.59
N ASN A 518 -15.61 18.14 -17.28
CA ASN A 518 -15.35 17.94 -18.71
C ASN A 518 -14.71 16.58 -19.00
N SER A 519 -13.96 16.01 -18.03
CA SER A 519 -13.31 14.72 -18.21
C SER A 519 -14.20 13.53 -17.78
N LEU A 520 -15.40 13.78 -17.22
CA LEU A 520 -16.37 12.72 -16.88
C LEU A 520 -16.63 11.69 -17.99
N PRO A 521 -16.74 12.07 -19.29
CA PRO A 521 -16.95 11.08 -20.36
C PRO A 521 -15.83 10.05 -20.47
N ASN A 522 -14.62 10.36 -20.00
CA ASN A 522 -13.49 9.44 -19.98
C ASN A 522 -13.61 8.40 -18.85
N PHE A 523 -14.35 8.74 -17.78
CA PHE A 523 -14.53 7.90 -16.59
C PHE A 523 -15.92 7.31 -16.46
N ILE A 524 -16.83 7.55 -17.40
CA ILE A 524 -18.25 7.18 -17.27
C ILE A 524 -18.50 5.67 -17.09
N HIS A 525 -17.49 4.86 -17.42
CA HIS A 525 -17.50 3.41 -17.22
C HIS A 525 -17.08 3.01 -15.80
N ASN A 526 -16.34 3.86 -15.07
CA ASN A 526 -15.97 3.69 -13.67
C ASN A 526 -16.88 4.55 -12.78
N ARG A 527 -17.91 3.92 -12.24
CA ARG A 527 -18.93 4.59 -11.43
C ARG A 527 -18.37 5.25 -10.16
N SER A 528 -17.39 4.63 -9.51
CA SER A 528 -16.76 5.17 -8.29
C SER A 528 -16.07 6.51 -8.57
N VAL A 529 -15.36 6.61 -9.70
CA VAL A 529 -14.70 7.87 -10.12
C VAL A 529 -15.74 8.94 -10.46
N VAL A 530 -16.84 8.57 -11.12
CA VAL A 530 -17.94 9.50 -11.43
C VAL A 530 -18.60 10.02 -10.16
N GLU A 531 -18.90 9.13 -9.20
CA GLU A 531 -19.50 9.49 -7.92
C GLU A 531 -18.56 10.42 -7.14
N TYR A 532 -17.27 10.08 -7.04
CA TYR A 532 -16.24 10.93 -6.47
C TYR A 532 -16.22 12.33 -7.11
N ALA A 533 -16.24 12.40 -8.44
CA ALA A 533 -16.16 13.65 -9.18
C ALA A 533 -17.38 14.55 -8.97
N ILE A 534 -18.57 13.96 -9.01
CA ILE A 534 -19.83 14.65 -8.79
C ILE A 534 -19.95 15.12 -7.34
N GLU A 535 -19.59 14.27 -6.37
CA GLU A 535 -19.57 14.63 -4.94
C GLU A 535 -18.74 15.90 -4.71
N HIS A 536 -17.50 15.91 -5.19
CA HIS A 536 -16.60 17.04 -5.01
C HIS A 536 -17.09 18.31 -5.73
N ALA A 537 -17.63 18.18 -6.95
CA ALA A 537 -18.17 19.33 -7.68
C ALA A 537 -19.40 19.93 -6.97
N ILE A 538 -20.27 19.09 -6.42
CA ILE A 538 -21.45 19.52 -5.66
C ILE A 538 -21.03 20.19 -4.36
N LEU A 539 -20.12 19.58 -3.58
CA LEU A 539 -19.59 20.19 -2.36
C LEU A 539 -18.90 21.52 -2.64
N ALA A 540 -18.12 21.63 -3.72
CA ALA A 540 -17.50 22.88 -4.14
C ALA A 540 -18.53 23.94 -4.55
N SER A 541 -19.62 23.53 -5.23
CA SER A 541 -20.74 24.42 -5.56
C SER A 541 -21.45 24.92 -4.31
N ILE A 542 -21.77 24.05 -3.36
CA ILE A 542 -22.40 24.41 -2.09
C ILE A 542 -21.50 25.36 -1.29
N ARG A 543 -20.19 25.08 -1.22
CA ARG A 543 -19.23 25.94 -0.53
C ARG A 543 -19.19 27.34 -1.14
N SER A 544 -19.19 27.46 -2.47
CA SER A 544 -19.02 28.74 -3.15
C SER A 544 -20.32 29.56 -3.29
N GLN A 545 -21.45 28.89 -3.53
CA GLN A 545 -22.73 29.52 -3.87
C GLN A 545 -23.82 29.32 -2.81
N GLY A 546 -23.56 28.49 -1.79
CA GLY A 546 -24.56 28.08 -0.81
C GLY A 546 -25.52 27.02 -1.35
N LEU A 547 -26.54 26.71 -0.55
CA LEU A 547 -27.61 25.78 -0.89
C LEU A 547 -28.96 26.38 -0.49
N ARG A 548 -29.93 26.40 -1.43
CA ARG A 548 -31.25 27.04 -1.28
C ARG A 548 -32.24 26.20 -0.46
N VAL A 549 -31.83 25.72 0.70
CA VAL A 549 -32.64 24.82 1.55
C VAL A 549 -33.07 25.49 2.85
N GLY A 550 -32.32 26.50 3.32
CA GLY A 550 -32.60 27.23 4.56
C GLY A 550 -32.65 28.75 4.40
N GLU A 551 -32.89 29.45 5.53
CA GLU A 551 -33.06 30.90 5.60
C GLU A 551 -31.79 31.70 5.23
N TRP A 552 -30.62 31.06 5.20
CA TRP A 552 -29.35 31.71 4.86
C TRP A 552 -29.14 31.96 3.35
N GLY A 553 -30.03 31.46 2.49
CA GLY A 553 -30.04 31.75 1.05
C GLY A 553 -28.81 31.26 0.27
N SER A 554 -28.48 31.93 -0.83
CA SER A 554 -27.36 31.58 -1.75
C SER A 554 -26.04 32.26 -1.36
N LYS A 555 -25.65 32.15 -0.09
CA LYS A 555 -24.35 32.63 0.40
C LYS A 555 -23.37 31.47 0.48
N GLY A 556 -22.13 31.70 0.06
CA GLY A 556 -21.04 30.75 0.27
C GLY A 556 -20.85 30.42 1.76
N MET A 557 -20.29 29.24 2.02
CA MET A 557 -20.13 28.67 3.36
C MET A 557 -18.66 28.43 3.67
N GLU A 558 -18.28 28.58 4.93
CA GLU A 558 -16.97 28.11 5.39
C GLU A 558 -16.93 26.57 5.39
N LEU A 559 -15.75 26.00 5.11
CA LEU A 559 -15.53 24.56 5.10
C LEU A 559 -14.73 24.17 6.35
N SER A 560 -15.26 23.24 7.13
CA SER A 560 -14.60 22.66 8.30
C SER A 560 -14.48 21.15 8.17
N PHE A 561 -13.37 20.58 8.62
CA PHE A 561 -13.11 19.14 8.54
C PHE A 561 -13.18 18.49 9.93
N PHE A 562 -13.67 17.25 10.01
CA PHE A 562 -13.73 16.50 11.26
C PHE A 562 -13.31 15.03 11.07
N GLN A 563 -12.79 14.38 12.12
CA GLN A 563 -12.39 12.96 12.07
C GLN A 563 -13.47 12.00 12.58
N THR A 564 -14.27 12.42 13.55
CA THR A 564 -15.34 11.63 14.19
C THR A 564 -16.67 12.38 14.10
N GLN A 565 -17.13 13.03 15.16
CA GLN A 565 -18.25 13.96 15.13
C GLN A 565 -17.73 15.41 15.15
N PRO A 566 -18.40 16.33 14.44
CA PRO A 566 -18.02 17.73 14.45
C PRO A 566 -18.24 18.34 15.83
N SER A 567 -17.26 19.10 16.29
CA SER A 567 -17.41 19.99 17.43
C SER A 567 -18.07 21.28 16.93
N ILE A 568 -19.38 21.39 17.15
CA ILE A 568 -20.14 22.58 16.79
C ILE A 568 -19.91 23.61 17.89
N GLN A 569 -19.13 24.64 17.57
CA GLN A 569 -18.84 25.74 18.48
C GLN A 569 -19.91 26.82 18.37
N SER A 570 -20.12 27.58 19.44
CA SER A 570 -21.17 28.61 19.51
C SER A 570 -20.83 29.89 18.74
N ASP A 571 -19.72 29.93 18.00
CA ASP A 571 -19.20 31.06 17.24
C ASP A 571 -19.70 31.08 15.78
N ILE A 572 -20.28 29.99 15.26
CA ILE A 572 -20.90 29.94 13.91
C ILE A 572 -22.27 30.64 13.82
N ARG A 573 -22.57 31.57 14.74
CA ARG A 573 -23.88 32.25 14.81
C ARG A 573 -24.14 33.02 13.54
N ASP A 574 -25.35 32.85 12.99
CA ASP A 574 -25.81 33.53 11.78
C ASP A 574 -24.95 33.28 10.52
N MET A 575 -24.02 32.31 10.55
CA MET A 575 -23.20 31.90 9.41
C MET A 575 -23.21 30.38 9.21
N PRO A 576 -23.68 29.87 8.07
CA PRO A 576 -23.68 28.44 7.81
C PRO A 576 -22.25 27.92 7.57
N VAL A 577 -21.95 26.76 8.16
CA VAL A 577 -20.68 26.05 7.97
C VAL A 577 -20.93 24.69 7.36
N LEU A 578 -20.19 24.37 6.30
CA LEU A 578 -20.15 23.05 5.68
C LEU A 578 -19.08 22.21 6.38
N TYR A 579 -19.49 21.21 7.13
CA TYR A 579 -18.62 20.21 7.74
C TYR A 579 -18.42 19.04 6.78
N ARG A 580 -17.17 18.60 6.62
CA ARG A 580 -16.80 17.43 5.79
C ARG A 580 -15.99 16.40 6.62
N PRO A 581 -16.35 15.11 6.57
CA PRO A 581 -15.53 14.08 7.20
C PRO A 581 -14.16 13.98 6.51
N ARG A 582 -13.10 13.75 7.28
CA ARG A 582 -11.75 13.48 6.78
C ARG A 582 -11.60 12.06 6.23
N GLN A 583 -12.41 11.13 6.71
CA GLN A 583 -12.36 9.75 6.28
C GLN A 583 -13.05 9.62 4.93
N THR A 584 -12.39 8.96 3.99
CA THR A 584 -12.98 8.57 2.71
C THR A 584 -13.99 7.46 2.96
N ASN A 585 -15.12 7.48 2.25
CA ASN A 585 -16.23 6.54 2.44
C ASN A 585 -16.89 6.58 3.83
N TYR A 586 -17.11 7.79 4.36
CA TYR A 586 -17.97 7.96 5.53
C TYR A 586 -19.37 7.43 5.17
N LYS A 587 -19.82 6.36 5.84
CA LYS A 587 -20.96 5.55 5.37
C LYS A 587 -22.30 6.30 5.41
N THR A 588 -22.41 7.26 6.31
CA THR A 588 -23.69 7.89 6.68
C THR A 588 -23.92 9.22 5.98
N MET A 589 -22.87 9.95 5.58
CA MET A 589 -23.00 11.23 4.89
C MET A 589 -21.68 11.66 4.22
N ASP A 590 -21.78 12.51 3.20
CA ASP A 590 -20.61 13.09 2.50
C ASP A 590 -20.24 14.47 3.04
N GLY A 591 -21.17 15.09 3.78
CA GLY A 591 -20.98 16.35 4.48
C GLY A 591 -22.17 16.66 5.38
N MET A 592 -22.10 17.79 6.08
CA MET A 592 -23.17 18.27 6.93
C MET A 592 -23.12 19.79 6.99
N ILE A 593 -24.23 20.47 6.70
CA ILE A 593 -24.35 21.91 6.93
C ILE A 593 -24.91 22.12 8.33
N ALA A 594 -24.27 22.99 9.11
CA ALA A 594 -24.80 23.41 10.40
C ALA A 594 -24.97 24.94 10.43
N PHE A 595 -26.05 25.39 11.08
CA PHE A 595 -26.36 26.80 11.25
C PHE A 595 -27.01 27.03 12.62
N ILE A 596 -26.50 28.00 13.38
CA ILE A 596 -27.07 28.37 14.69
C ILE A 596 -27.91 29.63 14.52
N LYS A 597 -29.21 29.50 14.82
CA LYS A 597 -30.18 30.60 14.84
C LYS A 597 -30.44 31.05 16.27
N ASP A 598 -30.11 32.31 16.57
CA ASP A 598 -30.44 32.89 17.88
C ASP A 598 -31.94 33.28 17.93
N PRO A 599 -32.66 32.91 19.01
CA PRO A 599 -34.02 33.38 19.21
C PRO A 599 -34.01 34.90 19.38
N GLN A 600 -34.98 35.60 18.76
CA GLN A 600 -35.11 37.06 18.89
C GLN A 600 -35.07 37.48 20.37
N ARG A 601 -34.33 38.56 20.66
CA ARG A 601 -33.94 39.08 22.00
C ARG A 601 -35.08 39.28 23.02
N THR A 602 -36.35 39.10 22.64
CA THR A 602 -37.53 39.41 23.44
C THR A 602 -38.00 38.27 24.36
N ALA A 603 -37.47 37.05 24.26
CA ALA A 603 -37.87 35.93 25.11
C ALA A 603 -36.73 35.45 26.03
N ARG A 604 -36.83 35.75 27.35
CA ARG A 604 -35.91 35.18 28.35
C ARG A 604 -36.02 33.63 28.36
N ARG A 605 -34.88 32.95 28.21
CA ARG A 605 -34.63 31.49 28.39
C ARG A 605 -34.95 30.52 27.24
N LYS A 606 -34.91 30.92 25.96
CA LYS A 606 -34.90 29.94 24.86
C LYS A 606 -33.47 29.54 24.49
N LYS A 607 -33.23 28.23 24.28
CA LYS A 607 -31.97 27.74 23.72
C LYS A 607 -31.83 28.23 22.27
N PRO A 608 -30.61 28.44 21.74
CA PRO A 608 -30.42 28.66 20.32
C PRO A 608 -30.86 27.43 19.53
N ILE A 609 -31.35 27.63 18.31
CA ILE A 609 -31.78 26.54 17.44
C ILE A 609 -30.61 26.16 16.54
N LEU A 610 -30.19 24.89 16.60
CA LEU A 610 -29.21 24.29 15.71
C LEU A 610 -29.95 23.63 14.54
N LEU A 611 -29.88 24.26 13.37
CA LEU A 611 -30.36 23.67 12.13
C LEU A 611 -29.26 22.76 11.55
N LEU A 612 -29.60 21.49 11.34
CA LEU A 612 -28.68 20.45 10.90
C LEU A 612 -29.12 19.84 9.58
N PHE A 613 -28.23 19.86 8.59
CA PHE A 613 -28.47 19.31 7.26
C PHE A 613 -27.36 18.35 6.85
N PRO A 614 -27.38 17.10 7.37
CA PRO A 614 -26.55 16.03 6.84
C PRO A 614 -26.88 15.84 5.36
N LEU A 615 -25.87 15.63 4.52
CA LEU A 615 -26.07 15.47 3.08
C LEU A 615 -25.40 14.21 2.55
N ARG A 616 -26.13 13.53 1.66
CA ARG A 616 -25.65 12.39 0.88
C ARG A 616 -25.84 12.70 -0.60
N ILE A 617 -24.75 12.66 -1.34
CA ILE A 617 -24.65 12.92 -2.77
C ILE A 617 -24.56 11.58 -3.47
N THR A 618 -25.46 11.28 -4.39
CA THR A 618 -25.38 10.03 -5.13
C THR A 618 -26.01 10.11 -6.51
N ALA A 619 -25.32 9.52 -7.50
CA ALA A 619 -25.85 9.29 -8.83
C ALA A 619 -26.67 7.97 -8.92
N ALA A 620 -26.75 7.20 -7.83
CA ALA A 620 -27.41 5.90 -7.78
C ALA A 620 -28.94 5.99 -7.88
N LYS A 621 -29.54 4.97 -8.49
CA LYS A 621 -31.01 4.77 -8.48
C LYS A 621 -31.51 4.25 -7.12
N ASN A 622 -30.73 3.42 -6.45
CA ASN A 622 -31.06 2.88 -5.12
C ASN A 622 -30.13 3.53 -4.09
N HIS A 623 -30.70 3.93 -2.96
CA HIS A 623 -29.96 4.64 -1.92
C HIS A 623 -29.57 3.66 -0.81
N SER A 624 -28.33 3.74 -0.32
CA SER A 624 -27.93 3.09 0.92
C SER A 624 -28.80 3.61 2.08
N ASN A 625 -28.94 2.84 3.16
CA ASN A 625 -29.70 3.24 4.35
C ASN A 625 -28.96 4.31 5.19
N SER A 626 -28.36 5.30 4.52
CA SER A 626 -27.47 6.31 5.11
C SER A 626 -28.22 7.25 6.07
N TYR A 627 -29.50 7.50 5.82
CA TYR A 627 -30.35 8.26 6.74
C TYR A 627 -30.48 7.55 8.10
N LEU A 628 -30.92 6.28 8.13
CA LEU A 628 -31.00 5.53 9.40
C LEU A 628 -29.62 5.35 10.02
N GLY A 629 -28.60 5.06 9.21
CA GLY A 629 -27.22 4.99 9.68
C GLY A 629 -26.76 6.28 10.36
N PHE A 630 -27.10 7.45 9.81
CA PHE A 630 -26.79 8.75 10.43
C PHE A 630 -27.51 8.91 11.78
N LEU A 631 -28.81 8.60 11.84
CA LEU A 631 -29.58 8.71 13.09
C LEU A 631 -29.00 7.85 14.20
N ASP A 632 -28.56 6.63 13.86
CA ASP A 632 -27.96 5.70 14.82
C ASP A 632 -26.56 6.15 15.25
N GLU A 633 -25.71 6.53 14.29
CA GLU A 633 -24.32 6.92 14.56
C GLU A 633 -24.22 8.23 15.35
N TYR A 634 -25.12 9.19 15.09
CA TYR A 634 -25.12 10.51 15.73
C TYR A 634 -26.05 10.61 16.93
N ARG A 635 -26.72 9.51 17.33
CA ARG A 635 -27.65 9.47 18.47
C ARG A 635 -27.04 10.06 19.76
N GLN A 636 -25.91 9.52 20.22
CA GLN A 636 -25.25 9.99 21.44
C GLN A 636 -24.73 11.43 21.32
N TRP A 637 -24.27 11.80 20.13
CA TRP A 637 -23.82 13.16 19.87
C TRP A 637 -24.99 14.17 19.96
N ALA A 638 -26.15 13.82 19.38
CA ALA A 638 -27.35 14.65 19.43
C ALA A 638 -27.85 14.84 20.86
N GLU A 639 -27.85 13.78 21.68
CA GLU A 639 -28.16 13.87 23.12
C GLU A 639 -27.29 14.89 23.85
N GLN A 640 -25.99 14.96 23.52
CA GLN A 640 -25.07 15.95 24.09
C GLN A 640 -25.38 17.36 23.57
N GLN A 641 -25.64 17.51 22.27
CA GLN A 641 -25.97 18.82 21.69
C GLN A 641 -27.29 19.39 22.23
N LEU A 642 -28.27 18.54 22.53
CA LEU A 642 -29.55 18.94 23.12
C LEU A 642 -29.41 19.61 24.50
N LEU A 643 -28.27 19.46 25.19
CA LEU A 643 -27.97 20.22 26.41
C LEU A 643 -27.84 21.72 26.11
N THR A 644 -27.28 22.07 24.95
CA THR A 644 -26.94 23.44 24.56
C THR A 644 -27.95 24.04 23.59
N PHE A 645 -28.49 23.25 22.67
CA PHE A 645 -29.30 23.69 21.53
C PHE A 645 -30.65 22.98 21.46
N ASP A 646 -31.64 23.63 20.84
CA ASP A 646 -32.79 22.93 20.27
C ASP A 646 -32.40 22.49 18.85
N ILE A 647 -32.56 21.22 18.49
CA ILE A 647 -32.13 20.70 17.18
C ILE A 647 -33.30 20.72 16.20
N GLU A 648 -33.07 21.16 14.96
CA GLU A 648 -33.94 20.86 13.82
C GLU A 648 -33.11 20.11 12.78
N LEU A 649 -33.62 18.96 12.34
CA LEU A 649 -32.91 18.06 11.43
C LEU A 649 -33.64 18.00 10.09
N GLU A 650 -32.88 18.11 9.00
CA GLU A 650 -33.35 17.81 7.66
C GLU A 650 -32.25 17.10 6.86
N PHE A 651 -32.45 15.82 6.56
CA PHE A 651 -31.46 15.02 5.83
C PHE A 651 -31.59 15.26 4.32
N LEU A 652 -30.49 15.61 3.65
CA LEU A 652 -30.48 16.02 2.26
C LEU A 652 -29.95 14.92 1.34
N TRP A 653 -30.79 14.49 0.41
CA TRP A 653 -30.42 13.61 -0.69
C TRP A 653 -30.17 14.43 -1.94
N ILE A 654 -28.90 14.65 -2.29
CA ILE A 654 -28.54 15.36 -3.52
C ILE A 654 -28.36 14.32 -4.63
N THR A 655 -29.28 14.31 -5.59
CA THR A 655 -29.42 13.21 -6.56
C THR A 655 -29.80 13.71 -7.96
N PRO A 656 -29.74 12.90 -9.01
CA PRO A 656 -30.31 13.27 -10.31
C PRO A 656 -31.85 13.17 -10.36
N LYS A 657 -32.51 12.72 -9.28
CA LYS A 657 -33.96 12.49 -9.23
C LYS A 657 -34.74 13.81 -9.04
N LYS A 658 -36.06 13.73 -9.23
CA LYS A 658 -36.99 14.82 -8.98
C LYS A 658 -37.01 15.19 -7.48
N PRO A 659 -37.36 16.45 -7.16
CA PRO A 659 -37.55 16.86 -5.78
C PRO A 659 -38.60 16.01 -5.07
N ASN A 660 -38.35 15.71 -3.80
CA ASN A 660 -39.30 15.01 -2.94
C ASN A 660 -39.01 15.36 -1.47
N VAL A 661 -40.03 15.28 -0.61
CA VAL A 661 -39.89 15.49 0.83
C VAL A 661 -40.60 14.35 1.56
N ILE A 662 -39.89 13.68 2.47
CA ILE A 662 -40.41 12.59 3.27
C ILE A 662 -40.40 13.03 4.74
N PRO A 663 -41.57 13.30 5.35
CA PRO A 663 -41.64 13.67 6.75
C PRO A 663 -41.54 12.45 7.67
N HIS A 664 -40.81 12.58 8.76
CA HIS A 664 -40.63 11.55 9.77
C HIS A 664 -41.20 11.98 11.12
N PRO A 665 -41.84 11.07 11.87
CA PRO A 665 -42.23 11.34 13.25
C PRO A 665 -40.99 11.59 14.14
N PRO A 666 -41.16 12.20 15.32
CA PRO A 666 -40.07 12.27 16.30
C PRO A 666 -39.61 10.86 16.71
N ASP A 667 -38.30 10.66 16.76
CA ASP A 667 -37.65 9.42 17.21
C ASP A 667 -36.46 9.79 18.10
N SER A 668 -36.66 9.72 19.42
CA SER A 668 -35.71 10.21 20.42
C SER A 668 -34.28 9.70 20.14
N PRO A 669 -33.26 10.58 20.13
CA PRO A 669 -33.25 12.00 20.53
C PRO A 669 -33.73 12.98 19.45
N TRP A 670 -34.05 12.50 18.26
CA TRP A 670 -34.36 13.32 17.11
C TRP A 670 -35.80 13.87 17.19
N PRO A 671 -35.98 15.19 17.05
CA PRO A 671 -37.32 15.77 16.95
C PRO A 671 -37.97 15.38 15.62
N ARG A 672 -39.20 15.85 15.37
CA ARG A 672 -39.82 15.70 14.04
C ARG A 672 -38.87 16.29 13.00
N HIS A 673 -38.57 15.51 11.97
CA HIS A 673 -37.58 15.84 10.96
C HIS A 673 -38.03 15.29 9.60
N GLN A 674 -37.26 15.53 8.54
CA GLN A 674 -37.61 15.08 7.21
C GLN A 674 -36.38 14.77 6.35
N GLU A 675 -36.59 13.99 5.30
CA GLU A 675 -35.64 13.84 4.20
C GLU A 675 -36.07 14.73 3.04
N ARG A 676 -35.13 15.45 2.40
CA ARG A 676 -35.38 16.26 1.20
C ARG A 676 -34.48 15.82 0.07
N TYR A 677 -35.08 15.48 -1.07
CA TYR A 677 -34.37 15.18 -2.31
C TYR A 677 -34.19 16.46 -3.11
N ILE A 678 -32.94 16.75 -3.45
CA ILE A 678 -32.52 17.94 -4.21
C ILE A 678 -31.88 17.47 -5.51
N PRO A 679 -32.47 17.83 -6.67
CA PRO A 679 -31.87 17.55 -7.96
C PRO A 679 -30.50 18.21 -8.13
N PHE A 680 -29.56 17.57 -8.83
CA PHE A 680 -28.30 18.20 -9.24
C PHE A 680 -28.50 19.54 -9.94
N SER A 681 -29.55 19.67 -10.75
CA SER A 681 -29.89 20.91 -11.46
C SER A 681 -30.24 22.08 -10.55
N GLU A 682 -30.74 21.81 -9.34
CA GLU A 682 -31.05 22.83 -8.34
C GLU A 682 -29.83 23.27 -7.55
N VAL A 683 -28.82 22.40 -7.42
CA VAL A 683 -27.52 22.78 -6.86
C VAL A 683 -26.69 23.56 -7.88
N SER A 684 -26.58 23.03 -9.10
CA SER A 684 -25.86 23.66 -10.20
C SER A 684 -26.33 23.12 -11.55
N THR A 685 -26.87 24.02 -12.38
CA THR A 685 -27.27 23.69 -13.75
C THR A 685 -26.09 23.20 -14.60
N ASP A 686 -24.89 23.75 -14.38
CA ASP A 686 -23.70 23.35 -15.13
C ASP A 686 -23.24 21.94 -14.79
N ILE A 687 -23.24 21.57 -13.50
CA ILE A 687 -22.93 20.20 -13.05
C ILE A 687 -23.90 19.21 -13.70
N TRP A 688 -25.20 19.54 -13.67
CA TRP A 688 -26.23 18.71 -14.27
C TRP A 688 -26.04 18.51 -15.78
N ILE A 689 -25.79 19.58 -16.53
CA ILE A 689 -25.56 19.50 -17.99
C ILE A 689 -24.38 18.58 -18.31
N ARG A 690 -23.29 18.70 -17.55
CA ARG A 690 -22.07 17.90 -17.78
C ARG A 690 -22.29 16.44 -17.41
N TYR A 691 -22.96 16.16 -16.30
CA TYR A 691 -23.37 14.81 -15.91
C TYR A 691 -24.25 14.17 -17.00
N GLN A 692 -25.30 14.86 -17.48
CA GLN A 692 -26.16 14.36 -18.56
C GLN A 692 -25.40 14.10 -19.86
N ARG A 693 -24.43 14.96 -20.21
CA ARG A 693 -23.59 14.77 -21.40
C ARG A 693 -22.74 13.51 -21.28
N ALA A 694 -22.17 13.25 -20.10
CA ALA A 694 -21.39 12.05 -19.85
C ALA A 694 -22.26 10.79 -19.95
N GLU A 695 -23.44 10.78 -19.30
CA GLU A 695 -24.40 9.66 -19.37
C GLU A 695 -24.82 9.35 -20.82
N LYS A 696 -25.16 10.37 -21.63
CA LYS A 696 -25.49 10.18 -23.06
C LYS A 696 -24.33 9.61 -23.88
N SER A 697 -23.08 9.88 -23.48
CA SER A 697 -21.90 9.35 -24.17
C SER A 697 -21.69 7.86 -23.90
N LYS A 698 -22.13 7.38 -22.72
CA LYS A 698 -22.15 5.95 -22.37
C LYS A 698 -23.10 5.17 -23.27
N GLU A 699 -24.31 5.71 -23.50
CA GLU A 699 -25.32 5.09 -24.36
C GLU A 699 -24.83 4.95 -25.82
N LYS A 700 -24.11 5.96 -26.34
CA LYS A 700 -23.56 5.92 -27.70
C LYS A 700 -22.42 4.91 -27.89
N LYS A 701 -21.57 4.71 -26.87
CA LYS A 701 -20.47 3.73 -26.93
C LYS A 701 -20.94 2.29 -26.67
N GLY A 702 -22.03 2.11 -25.91
CA GLY A 702 -22.60 0.79 -25.63
C GLY A 702 -23.46 0.19 -26.75
N GLY A 703 -23.86 0.97 -27.76
CA GLY A 703 -24.65 0.50 -28.89
C GLY A 703 -23.85 -0.06 -30.07
N GLY A 704 -22.51 -0.15 -29.96
CA GLY A 704 -21.63 -0.50 -31.07
C GLY A 704 -21.22 -1.97 -31.14
N GLU A 705 -20.80 -2.58 -30.04
CA GLU A 705 -20.29 -3.97 -30.03
C GLU A 705 -20.51 -4.59 -28.64
N MET A 706 -20.85 -5.88 -28.62
CA MET A 706 -21.27 -6.72 -27.48
C MET A 706 -22.79 -6.80 -27.19
N GLU A 707 -23.55 -7.25 -28.18
CA GLU A 707 -24.67 -8.16 -27.91
C GLU A 707 -24.13 -9.60 -27.97
N GLY A 708 -23.95 -10.19 -26.80
CA GLY A 708 -23.45 -11.55 -26.60
C GLY A 708 -23.53 -11.97 -25.13
N ASP A 709 -24.70 -12.50 -24.75
CA ASP A 709 -24.90 -13.55 -23.74
C ASP A 709 -24.80 -13.34 -22.22
N ASN A 710 -24.75 -12.13 -21.65
CA ASN A 710 -24.76 -11.98 -20.18
C ASN A 710 -25.98 -11.30 -19.53
N LYS A 711 -27.09 -11.11 -20.24
CA LYS A 711 -28.28 -10.42 -19.70
C LYS A 711 -29.37 -11.33 -19.09
N LYS A 712 -29.04 -12.56 -18.68
CA LYS A 712 -30.06 -13.53 -18.22
C LYS A 712 -29.83 -14.17 -16.85
N LYS A 713 -28.83 -13.74 -16.06
CA LYS A 713 -28.59 -14.32 -14.73
C LYS A 713 -28.85 -13.41 -13.53
N ASP A 714 -28.81 -12.09 -13.70
CA ASP A 714 -29.00 -11.19 -12.55
C ASP A 714 -30.48 -10.83 -12.27
N ASP A 715 -31.39 -11.07 -13.22
CA ASP A 715 -32.81 -10.74 -13.05
C ASP A 715 -33.66 -11.89 -12.43
N GLN A 716 -33.08 -13.07 -12.20
CA GLN A 716 -33.81 -14.22 -11.63
C GLN A 716 -33.64 -14.43 -10.11
N GLU A 717 -32.62 -13.83 -9.48
CA GLU A 717 -32.46 -13.87 -8.02
C GLU A 717 -33.27 -12.76 -7.30
N GLU A 718 -33.69 -11.70 -7.99
CA GLU A 718 -34.51 -10.61 -7.41
C GLU A 718 -36.04 -10.91 -7.36
N GLU A 719 -36.53 -11.95 -8.06
CA GLU A 719 -37.95 -12.35 -8.01
C GLU A 719 -38.26 -13.41 -6.94
N GLU A 720 -37.28 -14.19 -6.47
CA GLU A 720 -37.49 -15.17 -5.38
C GLU A 720 -37.46 -14.52 -3.99
N GLU A 721 -36.71 -13.42 -3.78
CA GLU A 721 -36.65 -12.71 -2.48
C GLU A 721 -37.93 -11.91 -2.16
N LYS A 722 -38.73 -11.54 -3.17
CA LYS A 722 -40.04 -10.88 -2.96
C LYS A 722 -41.19 -11.83 -2.64
N ALA A 723 -41.02 -13.14 -2.87
CA ALA A 723 -42.07 -14.11 -2.59
C ALA A 723 -42.04 -14.64 -1.15
N GLU A 724 -40.91 -14.50 -0.44
CA GLU A 724 -40.78 -14.97 0.96
C GLU A 724 -41.13 -13.90 2.01
N GLU A 725 -41.08 -12.59 1.67
CA GLU A 725 -41.42 -11.51 2.61
C GLU A 725 -42.95 -11.25 2.77
N GLU A 726 -43.80 -11.74 1.86
CA GLU A 726 -45.27 -11.62 1.97
C GLU A 726 -45.95 -12.78 2.73
N VAL A 727 -45.21 -13.79 3.21
CA VAL A 727 -45.79 -14.96 3.90
C VAL A 727 -45.67 -14.90 5.43
N GLU A 728 -44.86 -14.00 6.01
CA GLU A 728 -44.68 -13.92 7.47
C GLU A 728 -45.63 -12.97 8.22
N ASP A 729 -46.42 -12.13 7.53
CA ASP A 729 -47.29 -11.13 8.19
C ASP A 729 -48.77 -11.56 8.37
N GLN A 730 -49.07 -12.87 8.29
CA GLN A 730 -50.41 -13.42 8.57
C GLN A 730 -50.45 -14.58 9.58
N ARG A 731 -49.54 -14.61 10.57
CA ARG A 731 -49.66 -15.55 11.72
C ARG A 731 -49.63 -14.85 13.07
N SER A 732 -50.65 -14.04 13.34
CA SER A 732 -51.02 -13.61 14.69
C SER A 732 -52.53 -13.31 14.75
N GLY A 733 -53.35 -14.32 15.05
CA GLY A 733 -54.81 -14.20 14.99
C GLY A 733 -55.57 -15.28 15.75
N ARG A 734 -55.58 -15.11 17.07
CA ARG A 734 -56.28 -15.82 18.15
C ARG A 734 -57.62 -16.52 17.81
N VAL A 735 -57.70 -17.75 18.32
CA VAL A 735 -58.87 -18.60 18.58
C VAL A 735 -60.10 -17.84 19.12
N THR A 736 -61.27 -18.03 18.50
CA THR A 736 -62.56 -18.20 19.20
C THR A 736 -63.56 -18.98 18.33
N ARG A 737 -64.47 -19.67 19.00
CA ARG A 737 -65.19 -20.87 18.56
C ARG A 737 -66.69 -20.59 18.55
N SER A 738 -67.39 -20.73 17.42
CA SER A 738 -68.83 -21.05 17.40
C SER A 738 -69.39 -21.43 16.02
N LYS A 739 -69.71 -22.72 15.90
CA LYS A 739 -70.85 -23.38 15.22
C LYS A 739 -71.75 -22.54 14.27
N ALA A 740 -71.95 -23.03 13.03
CA ALA A 740 -73.12 -23.82 12.60
C ALA A 740 -73.48 -23.67 11.09
N ARG A 741 -73.55 -24.82 10.40
CA ARG A 741 -74.52 -25.25 9.34
C ARG A 741 -75.11 -24.23 8.34
N GLN A 742 -74.87 -24.47 7.04
CA GLN A 742 -75.84 -24.75 5.94
C GLN A 742 -75.17 -24.47 4.57
N SER A 743 -74.81 -25.49 3.78
CA SER A 743 -75.58 -26.14 2.70
C SER A 743 -75.55 -25.42 1.33
N ARG A 744 -75.05 -26.16 0.31
CA ARG A 744 -75.38 -26.16 -1.13
C ARG A 744 -75.33 -24.79 -1.86
N THR A 745 -74.70 -24.61 -3.03
CA THR A 745 -75.02 -25.30 -4.30
C THR A 745 -74.02 -24.86 -5.39
N ARG A 746 -73.74 -25.79 -6.31
CA ARG A 746 -73.13 -25.64 -7.65
C ARG A 746 -73.66 -24.46 -8.50
N ARG A 747 -72.78 -23.87 -9.33
CA ARG A 747 -72.87 -23.64 -10.80
C ARG A 747 -71.70 -22.71 -11.20
N SER A 748 -70.66 -23.17 -11.89
CA SER A 748 -70.52 -23.41 -13.34
C SER A 748 -70.76 -22.19 -14.24
N ARG A 749 -69.67 -21.86 -14.97
CA ARG A 749 -69.56 -21.38 -16.37
C ARG A 749 -69.57 -19.88 -16.70
N ALA A 750 -68.45 -19.53 -17.37
CA ALA A 750 -68.27 -18.70 -18.57
C ALA A 750 -68.56 -17.19 -18.43
N ARG A 751 -67.73 -16.27 -18.91
CA ARG A 751 -66.76 -16.26 -20.02
C ARG A 751 -65.49 -15.54 -19.63
#